data_AF-A0A8J6XLG1-F1
#
_entry.id   AF-A0A8J6XLG1-F1
#
_cell.length_a   1.000
_cell.length_b   1.000
_cell.length_c   1.000
_cell.angle_alpha   90.00
_cell.angle_beta   90.00
_cell.angle_gamma   90.00
#
_symmetry.space_group_name_H-M   'P 1'
#
loop_
_entity.id
_entity.type
_entity.pdbx_description
1 polymer ?
#
loop_
_entity_poly.entity_id
_entity_poly.type
_entity_poly.pdbx_seq_one_letter_code
_entity_poly.pdbx_strand_id
1 'polypeptide(L)'
;MNVYHRKLYALLHEPTKPVRCNVVCKQLQCLQQHLVELDTWWWSEGSKLGEQAADIGSSSDRVNLELKSLAVSNNVQVRHPISGESQEITEQEFDTAFEISQIAKEPDVEKVFWWFWRFYPEAQASQQPDALLIPAHKILPDCPLHSYKSTVSALVGAMFPEQWQLEKPEHPYLLLFTFSPVQEFIKSSRKFLDFWAGSYLLHYLSVKLCWYIAETYGPDAVITPSLWSQEIIDALLVQKYPDFAAYFARLQDGVDPVGRFQNKKSTSLSTAGFPNVITVLVPGEKAAKDLGDKLAQKLRCEWKQIAYKLRSEIKQQVKNFLKNPEKQEQRSAILAEFPDADRHACERDLEKWLSGGCWEWNKLWDAQISNTWESYWTAVPLGNPDEELVTTKKDNQGCFDNIWKEAQEAIAPSRNAQPTPTKAEEIAYRTLNVGTWWGNVQSRLGQLIQSVKNTRTWQIPTAPGERSTLSGQFSAVHPQLHYEGRFTEGAGVSAGSMRLFWLVMAEAYPGLFNGSEKLNALELTRRMAWVYGGVAESLGIKVVVEGTSEQLTNNLELNVEDAEALGTPATIIAPPEIYYERLIRFPNLSSIAAARFAHNYEQRVRQYWRVLAGLIRDNVPKKYKLKFGSRTRGRSFQIPKIDAKINPKNQDGQDYNGVMFSSKWLAEDMDLHQEEVKILRSLVEQAHKESGFGDGSPADWWVIVLADGDGMGKYVSGAKLKKYKHYIVESQLASYPEQGWEELLETTKRMGPATHVGLNRALLDFSVVLNM
;
A
#
# COMPACT_ATOMS: atom_id res chain seq x y z
N MET A 1 20.08 -7.80 28.06
CA MET A 1 18.72 -7.33 27.69
C MET A 1 18.83 -6.41 26.48
N ASN A 2 18.16 -6.72 25.37
CA ASN A 2 18.13 -5.87 24.17
C ASN A 2 16.85 -5.01 24.12
N VAL A 3 16.71 -4.12 23.13
CA VAL A 3 15.54 -3.23 22.97
C VAL A 3 14.21 -4.00 22.86
N TYR A 4 14.21 -5.16 22.18
CA TYR A 4 13.00 -5.96 21.98
C TYR A 4 12.47 -6.59 23.27
N HIS A 5 13.32 -6.83 24.28
CA HIS A 5 12.84 -7.25 25.61
C HIS A 5 11.97 -6.16 26.25
N ARG A 6 12.43 -4.91 26.21
CA ARG A 6 11.68 -3.75 26.76
C ARG A 6 10.40 -3.50 25.98
N LYS A 7 10.48 -3.56 24.65
CA LYS A 7 9.32 -3.37 23.75
C LYS A 7 8.25 -4.46 23.93
N LEU A 8 8.65 -5.72 23.96
CA LEU A 8 7.73 -6.83 24.21
C LEU A 8 7.08 -6.71 25.60
N TYR A 9 7.87 -6.38 26.62
CA TYR A 9 7.34 -6.14 27.96
C TYR A 9 6.31 -5.01 27.99
N ALA A 10 6.61 -3.88 27.32
CA ALA A 10 5.69 -2.74 27.19
C ALA A 10 4.42 -3.09 26.40
N LEU A 11 4.56 -3.82 25.29
CA LEU A 11 3.43 -4.26 24.45
C LEU A 11 2.46 -5.17 25.21
N LEU A 12 2.97 -6.00 26.12
CA LEU A 12 2.18 -6.90 26.96
C LEU A 12 1.63 -6.23 28.22
N HIS A 13 2.07 -5.02 28.54
CA HIS A 13 1.69 -4.33 29.76
C HIS A 13 0.26 -3.77 29.70
N GLU A 14 -0.50 -3.89 30.80
CA GLU A 14 -1.84 -3.30 30.91
C GLU A 14 -1.87 -2.13 31.89
N PRO A 15 -2.13 -0.90 31.41
CA PRO A 15 -2.14 0.29 32.27
C PRO A 15 -3.18 0.22 33.40
N THR A 16 -4.32 -0.43 33.14
CA THR A 16 -5.49 -0.46 34.04
C THR A 16 -5.52 -1.68 34.96
N LYS A 17 -4.66 -2.67 34.74
CA LYS A 17 -4.53 -3.88 35.57
C LYS A 17 -3.07 -4.04 36.02
N PRO A 18 -2.63 -3.27 37.04
CA PRO A 18 -1.27 -3.33 37.56
C PRO A 18 -1.07 -4.59 38.41
N VAL A 19 -1.19 -5.77 37.80
CA VAL A 19 -0.67 -7.00 38.39
C VAL A 19 0.84 -6.98 38.16
N ARG A 20 1.64 -7.02 39.23
CA ARG A 20 3.10 -7.20 39.13
C ARG A 20 3.36 -8.46 38.29
N CYS A 21 3.98 -8.28 37.12
CA CYS A 21 4.06 -9.24 36.01
C CYS A 21 2.71 -9.72 35.44
N ASN A 22 2.43 -9.38 34.18
CA ASN A 22 1.41 -10.05 33.36
C ASN A 22 1.69 -11.58 33.33
N VAL A 23 0.66 -12.40 33.54
CA VAL A 23 0.73 -13.87 33.48
C VAL A 23 1.37 -14.32 32.17
N VAL A 24 1.10 -13.62 31.06
CA VAL A 24 1.71 -13.89 29.76
C VAL A 24 3.23 -13.72 29.80
N CYS A 25 3.76 -12.63 30.41
CA CYS A 25 5.20 -12.40 30.48
C CYS A 25 5.95 -13.53 31.21
N LYS A 26 5.34 -14.13 32.23
CA LYS A 26 5.93 -15.27 32.97
C LYS A 26 6.02 -16.55 32.13
N GLN A 27 5.13 -16.70 31.13
CA GLN A 27 5.10 -17.88 30.26
C GLN A 27 6.15 -17.81 29.14
N LEU A 28 6.62 -16.62 28.78
CA LEU A 28 7.54 -16.42 27.65
C LEU A 28 8.98 -16.74 28.04
N GLN A 29 9.55 -17.79 27.43
CA GLN A 29 10.93 -18.21 27.66
C GLN A 29 11.94 -17.08 27.41
N CYS A 30 11.74 -16.28 26.37
CA CYS A 30 12.63 -15.17 26.01
C CYS A 30 12.69 -14.04 27.06
N LEU A 31 11.69 -13.92 27.95
CA LEU A 31 11.68 -12.89 28.99
C LEU A 31 12.18 -13.39 30.36
N GLN A 32 12.23 -14.70 30.60
CA GLN A 32 12.48 -15.27 31.92
C GLN A 32 13.77 -14.76 32.59
N GLN A 33 14.85 -14.61 31.81
CA GLN A 33 16.15 -14.16 32.33
C GLN A 33 16.19 -12.67 32.70
N HIS A 34 15.30 -11.86 32.12
CA HIS A 34 15.28 -10.41 32.26
C HIS A 34 14.04 -9.88 33.00
N LEU A 35 13.11 -10.75 33.40
CA LEU A 35 11.81 -10.33 33.91
C LEU A 35 11.90 -9.49 35.19
N VAL A 36 12.80 -9.83 36.11
CA VAL A 36 13.03 -9.06 37.35
C VAL A 36 13.61 -7.67 37.05
N GLU A 37 14.55 -7.61 36.09
CA GLU A 37 15.16 -6.36 35.64
C GLU A 37 14.12 -5.45 34.96
N LEU A 38 13.27 -6.02 34.10
CA LEU A 38 12.16 -5.33 33.43
C LEU A 38 11.09 -4.83 34.41
N ASP A 39 10.68 -5.66 35.38
CA ASP A 39 9.75 -5.27 36.44
C ASP A 39 10.30 -4.10 37.25
N THR A 40 11.58 -4.16 37.62
CA THR A 40 12.25 -3.09 38.38
C THR A 40 12.28 -1.80 37.56
N TRP A 41 12.73 -1.87 36.30
CA TRP A 41 12.76 -0.75 35.36
C TRP A 41 11.37 -0.13 35.08
N TRP A 42 10.30 -0.91 35.17
CA TRP A 42 8.95 -0.38 34.96
C TRP A 42 8.35 0.23 36.23
N TRP A 43 8.52 -0.42 37.40
CA TRP A 43 7.72 -0.12 38.59
C TRP A 43 8.45 0.57 39.74
N SER A 44 9.78 0.43 39.86
CA SER A 44 10.47 0.81 41.11
C SER A 44 10.63 2.32 41.27
N GLU A 45 10.31 2.85 42.47
CA GLU A 45 10.49 4.28 42.77
C GLU A 45 11.96 4.65 42.68
N GLY A 46 12.29 5.57 41.76
CA GLY A 46 13.66 5.90 41.36
C GLY A 46 14.04 5.44 39.95
N SER A 47 13.32 4.47 39.37
CA SER A 47 13.58 3.93 38.02
C SER A 47 12.36 3.86 37.10
N LYS A 48 11.23 4.52 37.40
CA LYS A 48 9.94 4.56 36.65
C LYS A 48 10.03 5.06 35.19
N LEU A 49 11.18 4.94 34.57
CA LEU A 49 11.49 5.27 33.19
C LEU A 49 10.60 4.47 32.21
N GLY A 50 10.27 3.21 32.51
CA GLY A 50 9.32 2.43 31.70
C GLY A 50 7.90 3.00 31.73
N GLU A 51 7.36 3.24 32.94
CA GLU A 51 6.05 3.86 33.15
C GLU A 51 5.95 5.24 32.47
N GLN A 52 7.03 5.98 32.43
CA GLN A 52 7.09 7.28 31.78
C GLN A 52 6.72 7.24 30.29
N ALA A 53 7.10 6.18 29.55
CA ALA A 53 6.68 6.02 28.16
C ALA A 53 5.15 5.84 28.04
N ALA A 54 4.54 5.13 28.99
CA ALA A 54 3.08 4.98 29.07
C ALA A 54 2.39 6.31 29.41
N ASP A 55 2.95 7.10 30.34
CA ASP A 55 2.46 8.44 30.69
C ASP A 55 2.46 9.38 29.48
N ILE A 56 3.58 9.41 28.73
CA ILE A 56 3.70 10.20 27.51
C ILE A 56 2.68 9.73 26.47
N GLY A 57 2.55 8.42 26.27
CA GLY A 57 1.58 7.83 25.33
C GLY A 57 0.12 8.15 25.69
N SER A 58 -0.18 8.22 26.99
CA SER A 58 -1.50 8.57 27.54
C SER A 58 -1.82 10.06 27.47
N SER A 59 -0.79 10.91 27.35
CA SER A 59 -0.83 12.36 27.55
C SER A 59 -1.45 12.80 28.88
N SER A 60 -1.30 14.09 29.23
CA SER A 60 -1.77 14.60 30.53
C SER A 60 -3.28 14.46 30.73
N ASP A 61 -4.08 14.43 29.65
CA ASP A 61 -5.53 14.26 29.74
C ASP A 61 -5.93 12.91 30.36
N ARG A 62 -5.26 11.79 30.04
CA ARG A 62 -5.60 10.49 30.66
C ARG A 62 -4.87 10.27 31.97
N VAL A 63 -3.64 10.74 32.11
CA VAL A 63 -2.85 10.59 33.35
C VAL A 63 -3.56 11.24 34.55
N ASN A 64 -4.30 12.33 34.32
CA ASN A 64 -4.98 13.08 35.38
C ASN A 64 -6.42 12.61 35.66
N LEU A 65 -6.96 11.63 34.93
CA LEU A 65 -8.35 11.18 35.09
C LEU A 65 -8.39 9.80 35.75
N GLU A 66 -8.70 9.77 37.04
CA GLU A 66 -8.69 8.54 37.84
C GLU A 66 -9.96 7.69 37.62
N LEU A 67 -9.75 6.41 37.30
CA LEU A 67 -10.83 5.44 37.08
C LEU A 67 -11.47 4.98 38.39
N LYS A 68 -12.80 4.89 38.43
CA LYS A 68 -13.56 4.33 39.56
C LYS A 68 -13.22 2.86 39.77
N SER A 69 -12.66 2.51 40.93
CA SER A 69 -12.17 1.16 41.26
C SER A 69 -13.26 0.06 41.34
N LEU A 70 -14.54 0.41 41.29
CA LEU A 70 -15.68 -0.46 41.67
C LEU A 70 -16.67 -0.79 40.54
N ALA A 71 -16.44 -0.39 39.30
CA ALA A 71 -17.35 -0.75 38.20
C ALA A 71 -16.84 -2.00 37.46
N VAL A 72 -17.12 -3.18 38.03
CA VAL A 72 -17.13 -4.46 37.29
C VAL A 72 -18.37 -4.49 36.39
N SER A 73 -18.50 -3.49 35.52
CA SER A 73 -19.45 -3.53 34.43
C SER A 73 -18.69 -4.03 33.22
N ASN A 74 -19.09 -5.19 32.73
CA ASN A 74 -18.62 -5.69 31.44
C ASN A 74 -19.02 -4.75 30.30
N ASN A 75 -20.03 -3.89 30.48
CA ASN A 75 -20.38 -2.90 29.48
C ASN A 75 -19.43 -1.70 29.55
N VAL A 76 -18.70 -1.48 28.47
CA VAL A 76 -17.73 -0.39 28.28
C VAL A 76 -18.20 0.48 27.13
N GLN A 77 -18.10 1.81 27.29
CA GLN A 77 -18.35 2.75 26.20
C GLN A 77 -17.07 2.96 25.40
N VAL A 78 -17.18 3.01 24.08
CA VAL A 78 -16.15 3.47 23.14
C VAL A 78 -16.61 4.77 22.49
N ARG A 79 -15.66 5.63 22.12
CA ARG A 79 -15.91 6.94 21.49
C ARG A 79 -15.14 7.05 20.18
N HIS A 80 -15.80 7.46 19.11
CA HIS A 80 -15.10 7.69 17.85
C HIS A 80 -14.12 8.89 17.97
N PRO A 81 -12.84 8.77 17.55
CA PRO A 81 -11.82 9.81 17.76
C PRO A 81 -12.17 11.19 17.18
N ILE A 82 -12.85 11.23 16.03
CA ILE A 82 -13.30 12.48 15.40
C ILE A 82 -14.69 12.92 15.89
N SER A 83 -15.74 12.10 15.68
CA SER A 83 -17.12 12.52 15.95
C SER A 83 -17.49 12.53 17.44
N GLY A 84 -16.78 11.82 18.32
CA GLY A 84 -17.17 11.63 19.72
C GLY A 84 -18.44 10.80 19.91
N GLU A 85 -18.97 10.22 18.82
CA GLU A 85 -20.12 9.29 18.89
C GLU A 85 -19.74 8.06 19.71
N SER A 86 -20.71 7.57 20.48
CA SER A 86 -20.52 6.44 21.39
C SER A 86 -21.12 5.16 20.86
N GLN A 87 -20.46 4.06 21.19
CA GLN A 87 -21.00 2.70 21.10
C GLN A 87 -20.73 1.99 22.43
N GLU A 88 -21.63 1.10 22.83
CA GLU A 88 -21.42 0.21 23.97
C GLU A 88 -20.92 -1.14 23.47
N ILE A 89 -19.92 -1.70 24.16
CA ILE A 89 -19.35 -3.02 23.90
C ILE A 89 -19.30 -3.82 25.19
N THR A 90 -19.23 -5.15 25.07
CA THR A 90 -19.06 -6.04 26.22
C THR A 90 -17.61 -6.48 26.32
N GLU A 91 -16.92 -6.09 27.40
CA GLU A 91 -15.61 -6.58 27.83
C GLU A 91 -15.79 -7.85 28.69
N GLN A 92 -15.19 -8.97 28.29
CA GLN A 92 -15.14 -10.19 29.08
C GLN A 92 -13.73 -10.38 29.65
N GLU A 93 -13.61 -10.72 30.93
CA GLU A 93 -12.33 -11.10 31.50
C GLU A 93 -11.94 -12.50 31.02
N PHE A 94 -10.74 -12.62 30.45
CA PHE A 94 -10.21 -13.88 29.95
C PHE A 94 -9.32 -14.55 30.99
N ASP A 95 -9.60 -15.82 31.27
CA ASP A 95 -8.76 -16.66 32.15
C ASP A 95 -7.90 -17.69 31.37
N THR A 96 -8.05 -17.77 30.04
CA THR A 96 -7.19 -18.62 29.19
C THR A 96 -6.92 -17.96 27.85
N ALA A 97 -5.66 -17.54 27.69
CA ALA A 97 -5.10 -16.98 26.47
C ALA A 97 -5.35 -17.92 25.27
N PHE A 98 -5.52 -17.33 24.09
CA PHE A 98 -5.15 -18.00 22.84
C PHE A 98 -3.88 -18.82 23.05
N GLU A 99 -3.81 -20.02 22.48
CA GLU A 99 -2.71 -20.95 22.76
C GLU A 99 -1.38 -20.37 22.28
N ILE A 100 -0.68 -19.67 23.18
CA ILE A 100 0.66 -19.14 22.95
C ILE A 100 1.74 -20.21 23.19
N SER A 101 1.35 -21.47 23.45
CA SER A 101 2.27 -22.55 23.86
C SER A 101 3.43 -22.75 22.87
N GLN A 102 3.18 -22.55 21.58
CA GLN A 102 4.19 -22.65 20.53
C GLN A 102 5.14 -21.43 20.56
N ILE A 103 4.61 -20.21 20.50
CA ILE A 103 5.44 -18.99 20.48
C ILE A 103 6.11 -18.70 21.83
N ALA A 104 5.55 -19.16 22.94
CA ALA A 104 6.10 -18.97 24.28
C ALA A 104 7.45 -19.68 24.49
N LYS A 105 7.73 -20.71 23.68
CA LYS A 105 9.00 -21.46 23.70
C LYS A 105 10.04 -20.89 22.73
N GLU A 106 9.69 -19.88 21.92
CA GLU A 106 10.62 -19.26 20.99
C GLU A 106 11.65 -18.41 21.77
N PRO A 107 12.96 -18.72 21.71
CA PRO A 107 13.99 -17.94 22.39
C PRO A 107 14.23 -16.57 21.76
N ASP A 108 13.95 -16.38 20.46
CA ASP A 108 14.15 -15.10 19.78
C ASP A 108 13.08 -14.07 20.17
N VAL A 109 13.45 -13.16 21.07
CA VAL A 109 12.59 -12.07 21.54
C VAL A 109 12.08 -11.16 20.42
N GLU A 110 12.86 -10.94 19.35
CA GLU A 110 12.40 -10.13 18.22
C GLU A 110 11.26 -10.87 17.52
N LYS A 111 11.46 -12.13 17.15
CA LYS A 111 10.40 -12.94 16.53
C LYS A 111 9.15 -13.05 17.40
N VAL A 112 9.30 -13.23 18.71
CA VAL A 112 8.18 -13.20 19.67
C VAL A 112 7.48 -11.84 19.67
N PHE A 113 8.22 -10.74 19.67
CA PHE A 113 7.67 -9.39 19.54
C PHE A 113 6.84 -9.20 18.26
N TRP A 114 7.37 -9.59 17.11
CA TRP A 114 6.64 -9.53 15.83
C TRP A 114 5.36 -10.37 15.86
N TRP A 115 5.40 -11.55 16.49
CA TRP A 115 4.22 -12.39 16.65
C TRP A 115 3.15 -11.73 17.52
N PHE A 116 3.53 -11.19 18.68
CA PHE A 116 2.58 -10.52 19.58
C PHE A 116 2.01 -9.25 18.96
N TRP A 117 2.83 -8.46 18.26
CA TRP A 117 2.37 -7.27 17.55
C TRP A 117 1.33 -7.63 16.47
N ARG A 118 1.59 -8.67 15.67
CA ARG A 118 0.72 -9.02 14.54
C ARG A 118 -0.51 -9.84 14.94
N PHE A 119 -0.33 -10.94 15.67
CA PHE A 119 -1.37 -11.97 15.83
C PHE A 119 -2.14 -11.87 17.14
N TYR A 120 -1.54 -11.37 18.21
CA TYR A 120 -2.18 -11.38 19.52
C TYR A 120 -3.53 -10.61 19.56
N PRO A 121 -3.68 -9.43 18.93
CA PRO A 121 -4.97 -8.74 18.92
C PRO A 121 -6.05 -9.51 18.16
N GLU A 122 -5.74 -10.11 17.00
CA GLU A 122 -6.69 -10.95 16.24
C GLU A 122 -7.04 -12.24 16.98
N ALA A 123 -6.06 -12.84 17.65
CA ALA A 123 -6.26 -13.99 18.51
C ALA A 123 -7.26 -13.69 19.64
N GLN A 124 -7.17 -12.51 20.28
CA GLN A 124 -8.17 -12.06 21.26
C GLN A 124 -9.54 -11.83 20.60
N ALA A 125 -9.56 -11.22 19.41
CA ALA A 125 -10.78 -10.96 18.64
C ALA A 125 -11.53 -12.24 18.23
N SER A 126 -10.80 -13.33 17.99
CA SER A 126 -11.39 -14.63 17.67
C SER A 126 -12.20 -15.24 18.82
N GLN A 127 -11.91 -14.82 20.06
CA GLN A 127 -12.60 -15.29 21.27
C GLN A 127 -13.67 -14.30 21.75
N GLN A 128 -13.41 -12.99 21.62
CA GLN A 128 -14.35 -11.91 21.91
C GLN A 128 -14.41 -10.96 20.71
N PRO A 129 -15.55 -10.90 19.97
CA PRO A 129 -15.68 -10.10 18.77
C PRO A 129 -15.31 -8.60 18.94
N ASP A 130 -15.58 -8.03 20.10
CA ASP A 130 -15.30 -6.62 20.42
C ASP A 130 -13.87 -6.36 20.94
N ALA A 131 -12.98 -7.37 21.01
CA ALA A 131 -11.66 -7.22 21.63
C ALA A 131 -10.80 -6.11 20.97
N LEU A 132 -10.96 -5.90 19.66
CA LEU A 132 -10.27 -4.84 18.92
C LEU A 132 -10.82 -3.44 19.20
N LEU A 133 -11.97 -3.33 19.87
CA LEU A 133 -12.61 -2.07 20.24
C LEU A 133 -12.43 -1.73 21.73
N ILE A 134 -11.98 -2.68 22.57
CA ILE A 134 -11.74 -2.43 23.99
C ILE A 134 -10.83 -1.20 24.15
N PRO A 135 -11.27 -0.14 24.84
CA PRO A 135 -10.52 1.10 24.91
C PRO A 135 -9.37 1.00 25.90
N ALA A 136 -8.27 1.70 25.61
CA ALA A 136 -7.13 1.83 26.52
C ALA A 136 -7.48 2.55 27.82
N HIS A 137 -8.45 3.46 27.77
CA HIS A 137 -8.86 4.30 28.88
C HIS A 137 -10.39 4.42 28.94
N LYS A 138 -11.04 3.95 30.02
CA LYS A 138 -12.51 3.88 30.06
C LYS A 138 -13.21 5.25 30.22
N ILE A 139 -12.50 6.28 30.70
CA ILE A 139 -13.04 7.65 30.81
C ILE A 139 -12.87 8.41 29.48
N LEU A 140 -11.80 8.15 28.74
CA LEU A 140 -11.52 8.74 27.42
C LEU A 140 -11.32 7.61 26.40
N PRO A 141 -12.39 6.90 26.02
CA PRO A 141 -12.30 5.63 25.32
C PRO A 141 -12.24 5.80 23.80
N ASP A 142 -11.32 6.65 23.34
CA ASP A 142 -11.13 7.04 21.94
C ASP A 142 -9.95 6.34 21.25
N CYS A 143 -9.31 5.38 21.91
CA CYS A 143 -8.21 4.61 21.37
C CYS A 143 -8.33 3.15 21.83
N PRO A 144 -8.32 2.18 20.90
CA PRO A 144 -8.25 0.77 21.26
C PRO A 144 -6.98 0.40 22.03
N LEU A 145 -7.11 -0.52 23.00
CA LEU A 145 -6.04 -0.94 23.89
C LEU A 145 -4.82 -1.50 23.14
N HIS A 146 -5.01 -2.35 22.13
CA HIS A 146 -3.90 -2.92 21.35
C HIS A 146 -3.12 -1.84 20.57
N SER A 147 -3.83 -0.85 20.02
CA SER A 147 -3.23 0.28 19.30
C SER A 147 -2.44 1.19 20.24
N TYR A 148 -2.98 1.45 21.44
CA TYR A 148 -2.27 2.14 22.51
C TYR A 148 -1.00 1.38 22.94
N LYS A 149 -1.10 0.07 23.24
CA LYS A 149 0.03 -0.78 23.64
C LYS A 149 1.17 -0.75 22.59
N SER A 150 0.82 -0.78 21.30
CA SER A 150 1.79 -0.62 20.21
C SER A 150 2.48 0.75 20.24
N THR A 151 1.75 1.81 20.57
CA THR A 151 2.31 3.17 20.67
C THR A 151 3.28 3.30 21.86
N VAL A 152 2.94 2.71 23.00
CA VAL A 152 3.83 2.69 24.18
C VAL A 152 5.09 1.89 23.88
N SER A 153 4.96 0.73 23.21
CA SER A 153 6.11 -0.04 22.73
C SER A 153 7.02 0.77 21.80
N ALA A 154 6.44 1.56 20.89
CA ALA A 154 7.20 2.44 20.00
C ALA A 154 7.97 3.53 20.78
N LEU A 155 7.30 4.17 21.75
CA LEU A 155 7.93 5.14 22.66
C LEU A 155 9.07 4.51 23.44
N VAL A 156 8.89 3.31 23.98
CA VAL A 156 9.95 2.56 24.66
C VAL A 156 11.13 2.28 23.74
N GLY A 157 10.88 1.89 22.49
CA GLY A 157 11.95 1.68 21.50
C GLY A 157 12.75 2.94 21.19
N ALA A 158 12.10 4.11 21.18
CA ALA A 158 12.73 5.40 20.94
C ALA A 158 13.43 5.98 22.19
N MET A 159 12.89 5.74 23.39
CA MET A 159 13.44 6.24 24.64
C MET A 159 14.59 5.38 25.18
N PHE A 160 14.58 4.08 24.89
CA PHE A 160 15.53 3.10 25.43
C PHE A 160 16.13 2.22 24.32
N PRO A 161 16.82 2.82 23.33
CA PRO A 161 17.40 2.09 22.20
C PRO A 161 18.47 1.06 22.62
N GLU A 162 18.93 0.24 21.68
CA GLU A 162 19.91 -0.83 21.93
C GLU A 162 21.21 -0.33 22.61
N GLN A 163 21.67 0.87 22.23
CA GLN A 163 22.89 1.49 22.76
C GLN A 163 22.66 2.27 24.06
N TRP A 164 21.45 2.25 24.62
CA TRP A 164 21.11 2.97 25.83
C TRP A 164 21.83 2.38 27.05
N GLN A 165 22.74 3.17 27.62
CA GLN A 165 23.53 2.84 28.82
C GLN A 165 23.46 3.95 29.88
N LEU A 166 22.72 5.03 29.62
CA LEU A 166 22.59 6.18 30.50
C LEU A 166 21.43 5.96 31.49
N GLU A 167 21.45 6.65 32.63
CA GLU A 167 20.34 6.60 33.59
C GLU A 167 19.10 7.40 33.11
N LYS A 168 19.23 8.20 32.04
CA LYS A 168 18.16 9.06 31.51
C LYS A 168 17.64 8.57 30.15
N PRO A 169 16.33 8.70 29.86
CA PRO A 169 15.77 8.34 28.56
C PRO A 169 16.35 9.18 27.42
N GLU A 170 16.49 8.58 26.24
CA GLU A 170 16.74 9.31 24.99
C GLU A 170 15.47 10.08 24.57
N HIS A 171 15.61 11.25 23.95
CA HIS A 171 14.46 11.97 23.41
C HIS A 171 13.91 11.31 22.15
N PRO A 172 12.62 10.93 22.11
CA PRO A 172 12.01 10.48 20.87
C PRO A 172 11.91 11.62 19.86
N TYR A 173 12.25 11.34 18.60
CA TYR A 173 12.02 12.24 17.48
C TYR A 173 10.92 11.67 16.60
N LEU A 174 9.97 12.53 16.24
CA LEU A 174 8.97 12.20 15.23
C LEU A 174 9.49 12.67 13.87
N LEU A 175 9.82 11.72 13.01
CA LEU A 175 10.30 11.95 11.64
C LEU A 175 9.14 11.83 10.66
N LEU A 176 9.02 12.78 9.73
CA LEU A 176 8.11 12.72 8.59
C LEU A 176 8.95 12.61 7.32
N PHE A 177 8.82 11.49 6.60
CA PHE A 177 9.41 11.26 5.29
C PHE A 177 8.34 11.28 4.20
N THR A 178 8.66 11.85 3.04
CA THR A 178 7.76 11.84 1.88
C THR A 178 8.53 12.02 0.60
N PHE A 179 7.98 11.55 -0.52
CA PHE A 179 8.63 11.68 -1.83
C PHE A 179 7.65 12.09 -2.92
N SER A 180 8.17 12.64 -4.02
CA SER A 180 7.41 13.17 -5.14
C SER A 180 8.15 12.98 -6.47
N PRO A 181 7.49 13.08 -7.64
CA PRO A 181 6.08 13.44 -7.87
C PRO A 181 5.09 12.27 -7.67
N VAL A 182 3.85 12.55 -7.25
CA VAL A 182 2.81 11.51 -7.06
C VAL A 182 1.75 11.59 -8.16
N GLN A 183 1.11 12.74 -8.29
CA GLN A 183 -0.04 12.92 -9.19
C GLN A 183 0.39 12.82 -10.65
N GLU A 184 1.49 13.47 -11.03
CA GLU A 184 2.05 13.45 -12.38
C GLU A 184 2.50 12.03 -12.76
N PHE A 185 3.04 11.29 -11.79
CA PHE A 185 3.46 9.90 -11.98
C PHE A 185 2.26 8.97 -12.22
N ILE A 186 1.10 9.21 -11.60
CA ILE A 186 -0.11 8.39 -11.84
C ILE A 186 -0.83 8.82 -13.12
N LYS A 187 -0.98 10.14 -13.34
CA LYS A 187 -1.74 10.72 -14.47
C LYS A 187 -1.11 10.46 -15.83
N SER A 188 0.19 10.23 -15.89
CA SER A 188 0.94 9.86 -17.09
C SER A 188 0.56 8.45 -17.56
N SER A 189 -0.67 8.24 -18.01
CA SER A 189 -1.25 6.92 -18.28
C SER A 189 -2.19 6.97 -19.48
N ARG A 190 -2.08 6.00 -20.42
CA ARG A 190 -3.02 5.84 -21.53
C ARG A 190 -3.89 4.60 -21.37
N LYS A 191 -3.31 3.51 -20.86
CA LYS A 191 -4.04 2.29 -20.51
C LYS A 191 -4.37 2.33 -19.03
N PHE A 192 -5.46 1.67 -18.63
CA PHE A 192 -5.76 1.43 -17.22
C PHE A 192 -4.54 0.69 -16.59
N LEU A 193 -3.91 -0.23 -17.35
CA LEU A 193 -2.51 -0.70 -17.27
C LEU A 193 -1.59 0.24 -16.47
N ASP A 194 -1.30 1.35 -17.12
CA ASP A 194 -0.32 2.32 -16.69
C ASP A 194 -0.78 3.05 -15.42
N PHE A 195 -2.09 3.32 -15.32
CA PHE A 195 -2.70 4.02 -14.18
C PHE A 195 -2.57 3.20 -12.90
N TRP A 196 -2.95 1.92 -12.96
CA TRP A 196 -2.77 1.00 -11.84
C TRP A 196 -1.31 0.81 -11.50
N ALA A 197 -0.46 0.56 -12.49
CA ALA A 197 0.96 0.33 -12.24
C ALA A 197 1.63 1.55 -11.60
N GLY A 198 1.23 2.77 -11.99
CA GLY A 198 1.69 4.01 -11.38
C GLY A 198 1.31 4.13 -9.90
N SER A 199 0.03 3.89 -9.59
CA SER A 199 -0.47 3.90 -8.20
C SER A 199 0.17 2.78 -7.36
N TYR A 200 0.23 1.57 -7.90
CA TYR A 200 0.76 0.40 -7.22
C TYR A 200 2.26 0.52 -6.93
N LEU A 201 3.06 1.08 -7.85
CA LEU A 201 4.49 1.29 -7.60
C LEU A 201 4.76 2.30 -6.49
N LEU A 202 3.97 3.38 -6.41
CA LEU A 202 4.07 4.33 -5.29
C LEU A 202 3.75 3.65 -3.95
N HIS A 203 2.69 2.84 -3.93
CA HIS A 203 2.34 2.02 -2.78
C HIS A 203 3.47 1.04 -2.43
N TYR A 204 3.96 0.27 -3.38
CA TYR A 204 5.03 -0.72 -3.19
C TYR A 204 6.32 -0.08 -2.68
N LEU A 205 6.77 1.04 -3.27
CA LEU A 205 7.96 1.76 -2.80
C LEU A 205 7.76 2.25 -1.36
N SER A 206 6.58 2.80 -1.04
CA SER A 206 6.25 3.23 0.33
C SER A 206 6.25 2.06 1.31
N VAL A 207 5.75 0.89 0.90
CA VAL A 207 5.77 -0.35 1.68
C VAL A 207 7.21 -0.82 1.91
N LYS A 208 8.09 -0.82 0.90
CA LYS A 208 9.50 -1.20 1.08
C LYS A 208 10.24 -0.28 2.03
N LEU A 209 9.92 1.01 2.03
CA LEU A 209 10.44 1.98 3.00
C LEU A 209 9.91 1.70 4.41
N CYS A 210 8.60 1.49 4.57
CA CYS A 210 7.98 1.11 5.84
C CYS A 210 8.55 -0.20 6.38
N TRP A 211 8.74 -1.20 5.52
CA TRP A 211 9.33 -2.49 5.87
C TRP A 211 10.77 -2.34 6.35
N TYR A 212 11.57 -1.53 5.67
CA TYR A 212 12.93 -1.22 6.13
C TYR A 212 12.95 -0.59 7.54
N ILE A 213 12.01 0.34 7.81
CA ILE A 213 11.85 0.92 9.15
C ILE A 213 11.45 -0.16 10.15
N ALA A 214 10.50 -1.01 9.80
CA ALA A 214 10.01 -2.08 10.66
C ALA A 214 11.12 -3.09 11.01
N GLU A 215 11.99 -3.41 10.05
CA GLU A 215 13.18 -4.25 10.30
C GLU A 215 14.22 -3.57 11.18
N THR A 216 14.32 -2.24 11.14
CA THR A 216 15.35 -1.49 11.87
C THR A 216 14.94 -1.13 13.29
N TYR A 217 13.69 -0.66 13.47
CA TYR A 217 13.18 -0.11 14.72
C TYR A 217 11.98 -0.88 15.28
N GLY A 218 11.48 -1.89 14.56
CA GLY A 218 10.24 -2.62 14.83
C GLY A 218 9.01 -2.02 14.11
N PRO A 219 8.00 -2.85 13.79
CA PRO A 219 6.81 -2.43 13.02
C PRO A 219 5.95 -1.37 13.71
N ASP A 220 5.98 -1.32 15.04
CA ASP A 220 5.31 -0.33 15.88
C ASP A 220 5.92 1.08 15.80
N ALA A 221 7.18 1.21 15.36
CA ALA A 221 7.84 2.51 15.21
C ALA A 221 7.21 3.38 14.10
N VAL A 222 6.53 2.76 13.13
CA VAL A 222 5.79 3.49 12.09
C VAL A 222 4.43 3.91 12.65
N ILE A 223 4.27 5.22 12.86
CA ILE A 223 3.04 5.81 13.39
C ILE A 223 1.97 5.95 12.30
N THR A 224 2.38 6.38 11.10
CA THR A 224 1.52 6.54 9.92
C THR A 224 2.29 6.15 8.66
N PRO A 225 1.75 5.32 7.75
CA PRO A 225 0.51 4.55 7.90
C PRO A 225 0.66 3.42 8.92
N SER A 226 -0.46 2.88 9.43
CA SER A 226 -0.42 1.66 10.23
C SER A 226 0.02 0.46 9.38
N LEU A 227 0.97 -0.32 9.88
CA LEU A 227 1.44 -1.56 9.23
C LEU A 227 0.62 -2.79 9.62
N TRP A 228 -0.20 -2.68 10.66
CA TRP A 228 -0.93 -3.80 11.23
C TRP A 228 -2.07 -4.23 10.29
N SER A 229 -2.23 -5.54 10.10
CA SER A 229 -3.27 -6.14 9.25
C SER A 229 -3.29 -5.61 7.80
N GLN A 230 -2.11 -5.34 7.24
CA GLN A 230 -1.94 -5.01 5.82
C GLN A 230 -1.40 -6.25 5.09
N GLU A 231 -2.17 -6.83 4.15
CA GLU A 231 -1.79 -8.10 3.51
C GLU A 231 -0.40 -8.06 2.86
N ILE A 232 0.03 -6.91 2.32
CA ILE A 232 1.37 -6.77 1.74
C ILE A 232 2.48 -6.80 2.80
N ILE A 233 2.23 -6.27 4.01
CA ILE A 233 3.13 -6.39 5.15
C ILE A 233 3.14 -7.83 5.66
N ASP A 234 1.98 -8.48 5.69
CA ASP A 234 1.84 -9.88 6.10
C ASP A 234 2.60 -10.82 5.14
N ALA A 235 2.57 -10.56 3.83
CA ALA A 235 3.36 -11.30 2.84
C ALA A 235 4.88 -11.14 3.03
N LEU A 236 5.36 -9.94 3.38
CA LEU A 236 6.76 -9.71 3.74
C LEU A 236 7.12 -10.37 5.07
N LEU A 237 6.19 -10.39 6.02
CA LEU A 237 6.37 -11.05 7.31
C LEU A 237 6.50 -12.56 7.17
N VAL A 238 5.72 -13.21 6.30
CA VAL A 238 5.87 -14.64 5.97
C VAL A 238 7.24 -14.91 5.31
N GLN A 239 7.76 -14.00 4.49
CA GLN A 239 9.12 -14.17 3.94
C GLN A 239 10.20 -14.07 5.02
N LYS A 240 10.05 -13.16 5.99
CA LYS A 240 10.98 -13.03 7.13
C LYS A 240 10.88 -14.22 8.09
N TYR A 241 9.66 -14.68 8.38
CA TYR A 241 9.37 -15.81 9.27
C TYR A 241 8.41 -16.80 8.59
N PRO A 242 8.92 -17.77 7.79
CA PRO A 242 8.08 -18.70 7.02
C PRO A 242 7.09 -19.52 7.86
N ASP A 243 7.42 -19.81 9.12
CA ASP A 243 6.54 -20.52 10.04
C ASP A 243 5.29 -19.71 10.44
N PHE A 244 5.26 -18.39 10.18
CA PHE A 244 4.09 -17.56 10.43
C PHE A 244 2.93 -17.85 9.46
N ALA A 245 3.19 -18.48 8.31
CA ALA A 245 2.16 -18.88 7.36
C ALA A 245 1.06 -19.76 8.01
N ALA A 246 1.43 -20.63 8.96
CA ALA A 246 0.48 -21.48 9.68
C ALA A 246 -0.46 -20.69 10.60
N TYR A 247 0.03 -19.59 11.21
CA TYR A 247 -0.80 -18.72 12.05
C TYR A 247 -1.79 -17.92 11.21
N PHE A 248 -1.36 -17.40 10.05
CA PHE A 248 -2.28 -16.76 9.10
C PHE A 248 -3.37 -17.72 8.62
N ALA A 249 -3.00 -18.95 8.25
CA ALA A 249 -3.96 -19.97 7.84
C ALA A 249 -5.00 -20.29 8.95
N ARG A 250 -4.58 -20.28 10.23
CA ARG A 250 -5.47 -20.54 11.38
C ARG A 250 -6.42 -19.37 11.68
N LEU A 251 -5.97 -18.13 11.52
CA LEU A 251 -6.75 -16.93 11.85
C LEU A 251 -7.61 -16.42 10.69
N GLN A 252 -7.33 -16.83 9.45
CA GLN A 252 -8.01 -16.38 8.24
C GLN A 252 -8.63 -17.57 7.47
N ASP A 253 -8.61 -17.53 6.12
CA ASP A 253 -9.33 -18.45 5.23
C ASP A 253 -8.58 -19.76 4.92
N GLY A 254 -7.82 -20.29 5.88
CA GLY A 254 -7.09 -21.56 5.75
C GLY A 254 -5.80 -21.51 4.91
N VAL A 255 -5.39 -20.33 4.45
CA VAL A 255 -4.14 -20.12 3.69
C VAL A 255 -3.50 -18.79 4.07
N ASP A 256 -2.21 -18.61 3.76
CA ASP A 256 -1.47 -17.37 3.99
C ASP A 256 -1.86 -16.25 2.99
N PRO A 257 -1.37 -15.01 3.15
CA PRO A 257 -1.77 -13.88 2.29
C PRO A 257 -1.50 -14.14 0.80
N VAL A 258 -0.39 -14.79 0.46
CA VAL A 258 -0.02 -15.11 -0.93
C VAL A 258 -0.95 -16.19 -1.49
N GLY A 259 -1.28 -17.21 -0.70
CA GLY A 259 -2.26 -18.23 -1.05
C GLY A 259 -3.67 -17.65 -1.26
N ARG A 260 -4.09 -16.67 -0.44
CA ARG A 260 -5.38 -15.97 -0.63
C ARG A 260 -5.41 -15.22 -1.97
N PHE A 261 -4.30 -14.58 -2.34
CA PHE A 261 -4.15 -13.93 -3.64
C PHE A 261 -4.17 -14.92 -4.81
N GLN A 262 -3.36 -15.98 -4.74
CA GLN A 262 -3.28 -17.02 -5.78
C GLN A 262 -4.62 -17.73 -6.00
N ASN A 263 -5.36 -17.97 -4.92
CA ASN A 263 -6.68 -18.58 -4.97
C ASN A 263 -7.80 -17.58 -5.32
N LYS A 264 -7.46 -16.34 -5.70
CA LYS A 264 -8.40 -15.26 -6.05
C LYS A 264 -9.43 -14.94 -4.95
N LYS A 265 -9.13 -15.30 -3.69
CA LYS A 265 -9.95 -14.98 -2.51
C LYS A 265 -9.75 -13.52 -2.08
N SER A 266 -8.55 -12.98 -2.27
CA SER A 266 -8.21 -11.58 -1.99
C SER A 266 -7.51 -10.95 -3.19
N THR A 267 -7.76 -9.66 -3.42
CA THR A 267 -7.02 -8.81 -4.37
C THR A 267 -6.15 -7.78 -3.67
N SER A 268 -6.01 -7.85 -2.34
CA SER A 268 -5.32 -6.80 -1.58
C SER A 268 -3.84 -6.68 -1.96
N LEU A 269 -3.17 -7.79 -2.29
CA LEU A 269 -1.76 -7.77 -2.75
C LEU A 269 -1.56 -7.05 -4.10
N SER A 270 -2.62 -6.78 -4.86
CA SER A 270 -2.56 -5.96 -6.08
C SER A 270 -3.26 -4.61 -5.92
N THR A 271 -3.69 -4.25 -4.70
CA THR A 271 -4.43 -3.02 -4.42
C THR A 271 -3.54 -2.01 -3.70
N ALA A 272 -3.45 -0.79 -4.23
CA ALA A 272 -2.61 0.26 -3.67
C ALA A 272 -3.31 0.94 -2.48
N GLY A 273 -2.75 0.82 -1.27
CA GLY A 273 -3.31 1.43 -0.05
C GLY A 273 -2.33 2.29 0.77
N PHE A 274 -1.03 2.26 0.45
CA PHE A 274 -0.03 2.98 1.25
C PHE A 274 0.20 4.40 0.70
N PRO A 275 0.19 5.43 1.55
CA PRO A 275 0.52 6.79 1.16
C PRO A 275 2.03 6.97 0.94
N ASN A 276 2.38 8.04 0.23
CA ASN A 276 3.76 8.50 0.07
C ASN A 276 4.28 9.34 1.25
N VAL A 277 3.54 9.41 2.36
CA VAL A 277 3.89 10.13 3.58
C VAL A 277 4.01 9.10 4.70
N ILE A 278 5.18 9.06 5.32
CA ILE A 278 5.52 8.11 6.37
C ILE A 278 5.93 8.91 7.59
N THR A 279 5.34 8.62 8.74
CA THR A 279 5.72 9.20 10.03
C THR A 279 6.24 8.10 10.95
N VAL A 280 7.42 8.33 11.52
CA VAL A 280 8.18 7.33 12.28
C VAL A 280 8.65 7.94 13.60
N LEU A 281 8.62 7.16 14.66
CA LEU A 281 9.22 7.52 15.95
C LEU A 281 10.59 6.86 16.08
N VAL A 282 11.64 7.65 16.39
CA VAL A 282 13.04 7.19 16.42
C VAL A 282 13.81 7.76 17.62
N PRO A 283 14.92 7.12 18.04
CA PRO A 283 15.74 7.57 19.18
C PRO A 283 16.68 8.73 18.81
N GLY A 284 16.38 9.94 19.28
CA GLY A 284 17.29 11.08 19.18
C GLY A 284 17.46 11.66 17.77
N GLU A 285 18.16 12.80 17.71
CA GLU A 285 18.36 13.55 16.46
C GLU A 285 19.17 12.76 15.42
N LYS A 286 20.24 12.08 15.90
CA LYS A 286 21.15 11.35 15.02
C LYS A 286 20.42 10.23 14.27
N ALA A 287 19.61 9.42 14.97
CA ALA A 287 18.86 8.35 14.33
C ALA A 287 17.81 8.90 13.35
N ALA A 288 17.19 10.04 13.66
CA ALA A 288 16.27 10.71 12.75
C ALA A 288 16.96 11.15 11.46
N LYS A 289 18.11 11.82 11.55
CA LYS A 289 18.90 12.23 10.39
C LYS A 289 19.36 11.03 9.57
N ASP A 290 19.97 10.04 10.22
CA ASP A 290 20.48 8.83 9.58
C ASP A 290 19.35 8.07 8.86
N LEU A 291 18.17 7.95 9.50
CA LEU A 291 17.01 7.32 8.88
C LEU A 291 16.49 8.11 7.68
N GLY A 292 16.34 9.44 7.78
CA GLY A 292 15.87 10.28 6.68
C GLY A 292 16.72 10.12 5.41
N ASP A 293 18.04 10.18 5.57
CA ASP A 293 19.00 9.98 4.48
C ASP A 293 18.98 8.53 3.95
N LYS A 294 18.83 7.56 4.84
CA LYS A 294 18.79 6.15 4.46
C LYS A 294 17.53 5.79 3.69
N LEU A 295 16.37 6.36 4.05
CA LEU A 295 15.11 6.19 3.31
C LEU A 295 15.22 6.80 1.90
N ALA A 296 15.85 7.97 1.76
CA ALA A 296 16.13 8.58 0.46
C ALA A 296 17.04 7.71 -0.43
N GLN A 297 18.05 7.08 0.16
CA GLN A 297 18.90 6.11 -0.54
C GLN A 297 18.12 4.85 -0.92
N LYS A 298 17.38 4.26 0.03
CA LYS A 298 16.61 3.03 -0.18
C LYS A 298 15.57 3.20 -1.29
N LEU A 299 14.84 4.32 -1.30
CA LEU A 299 13.89 4.66 -2.38
C LEU A 299 14.55 4.62 -3.76
N ARG A 300 15.70 5.29 -3.90
CA ARG A 300 16.46 5.34 -5.15
C ARG A 300 17.01 3.96 -5.54
N CYS A 301 17.50 3.19 -4.57
CA CYS A 301 18.02 1.85 -4.80
C CYS A 301 16.92 0.89 -5.27
N GLU A 302 15.78 0.83 -4.58
CA GLU A 302 14.65 -0.05 -4.96
C GLU A 302 14.14 0.30 -6.36
N TRP A 303 13.95 1.59 -6.66
CA TRP A 303 13.53 2.03 -7.98
C TRP A 303 14.53 1.64 -9.09
N LYS A 304 15.83 1.87 -8.85
CA LYS A 304 16.89 1.49 -9.79
C LYS A 304 16.98 -0.02 -9.99
N GLN A 305 16.82 -0.82 -8.93
CA GLN A 305 16.86 -2.27 -9.02
C GLN A 305 15.77 -2.81 -9.94
N ILE A 306 14.53 -2.34 -9.78
CA ILE A 306 13.40 -2.69 -10.66
C ILE A 306 13.74 -2.29 -12.10
N ALA A 307 14.16 -1.04 -12.32
CA ALA A 307 14.41 -0.52 -13.65
C ALA A 307 15.58 -1.24 -14.36
N TYR A 308 16.64 -1.61 -13.63
CA TYR A 308 17.81 -2.29 -14.20
C TYR A 308 17.57 -3.77 -14.46
N LYS A 309 16.76 -4.43 -13.62
CA LYS A 309 16.26 -5.77 -13.92
C LYS A 309 15.49 -5.76 -15.24
N LEU A 310 14.57 -4.80 -15.40
CA LEU A 310 13.78 -4.64 -16.63
C LEU A 310 14.62 -4.32 -17.86
N ARG A 311 15.60 -3.42 -17.74
CA ARG A 311 16.51 -3.09 -18.85
C ARG A 311 17.25 -4.34 -19.36
N SER A 312 17.71 -5.18 -18.44
CA SER A 312 18.38 -6.44 -18.77
C SER A 312 17.43 -7.48 -19.35
N GLU A 313 16.22 -7.59 -18.77
CA GLU A 313 15.15 -8.48 -19.23
C GLU A 313 14.73 -8.18 -20.67
N ILE A 314 14.49 -6.90 -21.00
CA ILE A 314 14.14 -6.48 -22.37
C ILE A 314 15.25 -6.84 -23.35
N LYS A 315 16.51 -6.58 -22.99
CA LYS A 315 17.65 -6.98 -23.82
C LYS A 315 17.66 -8.48 -24.09
N GLN A 316 17.47 -9.29 -23.06
CA GLN A 316 17.53 -10.75 -23.20
C GLN A 316 16.34 -11.28 -24.00
N GLN A 317 15.12 -10.81 -23.70
CA GLN A 317 13.91 -11.28 -24.35
C GLN A 317 13.85 -10.92 -25.83
N VAL A 318 14.26 -9.69 -26.21
CA VAL A 318 14.38 -9.31 -27.62
C VAL A 318 15.39 -10.20 -28.34
N LYS A 319 16.55 -10.48 -27.74
CA LYS A 319 17.54 -11.40 -28.33
C LYS A 319 16.98 -12.82 -28.48
N ASN A 320 16.24 -13.30 -27.48
CA ASN A 320 15.59 -14.62 -27.54
C ASN A 320 14.58 -14.68 -28.70
N PHE A 321 13.73 -13.66 -28.84
CA PHE A 321 12.79 -13.53 -29.96
C PHE A 321 13.52 -13.55 -31.31
N LEU A 322 14.59 -12.76 -31.46
CA LEU A 322 15.36 -12.68 -32.70
C LEU A 322 16.12 -13.97 -33.03
N LYS A 323 16.54 -14.74 -32.03
CA LYS A 323 17.25 -16.02 -32.21
C LYS A 323 16.31 -17.19 -32.49
N ASN A 324 15.06 -17.14 -32.01
CA ASN A 324 14.14 -18.28 -32.09
C ASN A 324 13.76 -18.58 -33.56
N PRO A 325 14.06 -19.78 -34.11
CA PRO A 325 13.68 -20.15 -35.48
C PRO A 325 12.16 -20.12 -35.71
N GLU A 326 11.35 -20.49 -34.71
CA GLU A 326 9.89 -20.53 -34.81
C GLU A 326 9.26 -19.14 -35.02
N LYS A 327 10.00 -18.08 -34.67
CA LYS A 327 9.56 -16.68 -34.80
C LYS A 327 9.92 -16.07 -36.16
N GLN A 328 10.40 -16.87 -37.12
CA GLN A 328 10.82 -16.39 -38.44
C GLN A 328 9.68 -15.72 -39.22
N GLU A 329 8.48 -16.31 -39.20
CA GLU A 329 7.32 -15.75 -39.90
C GLU A 329 6.95 -14.36 -39.37
N GLN A 330 6.95 -14.17 -38.05
CA GLN A 330 6.67 -12.88 -37.41
C GLN A 330 7.72 -11.83 -37.77
N ARG A 331 9.01 -12.20 -37.80
CA ARG A 331 10.08 -11.29 -38.24
C ARG A 331 9.89 -10.87 -39.69
N SER A 332 9.55 -11.82 -40.58
CA SER A 332 9.27 -11.52 -41.99
C SER A 332 8.05 -10.62 -42.15
N ALA A 333 7.01 -10.82 -41.35
CA ALA A 333 5.81 -9.97 -41.34
C ALA A 333 6.15 -8.53 -40.93
N ILE A 334 6.95 -8.34 -39.86
CA ILE A 334 7.42 -7.01 -39.46
C ILE A 334 8.16 -6.32 -40.60
N LEU A 335 9.11 -7.01 -41.25
CA LEU A 335 9.90 -6.43 -42.34
C LEU A 335 9.04 -6.07 -43.57
N ALA A 336 7.94 -6.80 -43.80
CA ALA A 336 7.01 -6.51 -44.88
C ALA A 336 6.25 -5.19 -44.69
N GLU A 337 6.14 -4.68 -43.46
CA GLU A 337 5.53 -3.37 -43.18
C GLU A 337 6.39 -2.17 -43.62
N PHE A 338 7.66 -2.40 -43.95
CA PHE A 338 8.58 -1.38 -44.41
C PHE A 338 8.72 -1.39 -45.94
N PRO A 339 8.90 -0.22 -46.58
CA PRO A 339 9.19 -0.13 -48.00
C PRO A 339 10.42 -0.96 -48.38
N ASP A 340 10.45 -1.50 -49.60
CA ASP A 340 11.55 -2.35 -50.09
C ASP A 340 12.93 -1.68 -49.92
N ALA A 341 13.01 -0.36 -50.10
CA ALA A 341 14.22 0.43 -49.94
C ALA A 341 14.79 0.42 -48.49
N ASP A 342 13.94 0.24 -47.48
CA ASP A 342 14.31 0.30 -46.06
C ASP A 342 14.54 -1.08 -45.43
N ARG A 343 14.13 -2.16 -46.11
CA ARG A 343 14.19 -3.54 -45.56
C ARG A 343 15.61 -3.96 -45.20
N HIS A 344 16.59 -3.69 -46.06
CA HIS A 344 18.00 -4.00 -45.78
C HIS A 344 18.56 -3.20 -44.59
N ALA A 345 18.05 -2.00 -44.32
CA ALA A 345 18.43 -1.27 -43.11
C ALA A 345 17.84 -1.93 -41.86
N CYS A 346 16.57 -2.34 -41.94
CA CYS A 346 15.88 -3.04 -40.85
C CYS A 346 16.54 -4.39 -40.52
N GLU A 347 16.86 -5.20 -41.53
CA GLU A 347 17.57 -6.49 -41.36
C GLU A 347 18.90 -6.31 -40.62
N ARG A 348 19.70 -5.32 -41.03
CA ARG A 348 20.97 -4.98 -40.36
C ARG A 348 20.74 -4.56 -38.91
N ASP A 349 19.67 -3.84 -38.61
CA ASP A 349 19.34 -3.45 -37.23
C ASP A 349 18.95 -4.66 -36.38
N LEU A 350 18.16 -5.60 -36.91
CA LEU A 350 17.84 -6.86 -36.23
C LEU A 350 19.09 -7.69 -35.94
N GLU A 351 20.00 -7.83 -36.92
CA GLU A 351 21.28 -8.53 -36.75
C GLU A 351 22.17 -7.87 -35.68
N LYS A 352 22.23 -6.54 -35.68
CA LYS A 352 22.96 -5.78 -34.64
C LYS A 352 22.39 -6.09 -33.26
N TRP A 353 21.06 -6.01 -33.08
CA TRP A 353 20.42 -6.24 -31.78
C TRP A 353 20.70 -7.65 -31.25
N LEU A 354 20.82 -8.64 -32.15
CA LEU A 354 21.19 -10.01 -31.82
C LEU A 354 22.67 -10.16 -31.38
N SER A 355 23.61 -9.47 -32.02
CA SER A 355 25.05 -9.56 -31.69
C SER A 355 25.39 -8.96 -30.31
N GLY A 356 24.55 -8.05 -29.79
CA GLY A 356 24.58 -7.57 -28.40
C GLY A 356 25.45 -6.34 -28.13
N GLY A 357 26.27 -5.90 -29.10
CA GLY A 357 27.15 -4.73 -29.00
C GLY A 357 26.45 -3.36 -29.15
N CYS A 358 25.14 -3.32 -29.35
CA CYS A 358 24.37 -2.12 -29.73
C CYS A 358 23.26 -1.75 -28.74
N TRP A 359 23.43 -2.09 -27.45
CA TRP A 359 22.48 -1.79 -26.36
C TRP A 359 23.01 -0.65 -25.50
N GLU A 360 23.05 0.55 -26.08
CA GLU A 360 23.74 1.75 -25.61
C GLU A 360 22.80 2.71 -24.86
N TRP A 361 21.51 2.40 -24.85
CA TRP A 361 20.45 3.10 -24.11
C TRP A 361 20.65 3.18 -22.58
N ASN A 362 21.71 2.58 -22.04
CA ASN A 362 21.98 2.49 -20.61
C ASN A 362 22.10 3.89 -19.99
N LYS A 363 22.81 4.80 -20.65
CA LYS A 363 23.02 6.16 -20.14
C LYS A 363 21.73 7.01 -20.17
N LEU A 364 20.93 6.88 -21.24
CA LEU A 364 19.60 7.52 -21.30
C LEU A 364 18.70 6.97 -20.18
N TRP A 365 18.67 5.64 -20.03
CA TRP A 365 17.91 4.97 -18.99
C TRP A 365 18.34 5.42 -17.60
N ASP A 366 19.65 5.48 -17.32
CA ASP A 366 20.21 5.93 -16.05
C ASP A 366 19.86 7.38 -15.75
N ALA A 367 19.93 8.27 -16.75
CA ALA A 367 19.58 9.68 -16.62
C ALA A 367 18.10 9.86 -16.26
N GLN A 368 17.21 9.12 -16.93
CA GLN A 368 15.77 9.17 -16.68
C GLN A 368 15.42 8.58 -15.29
N ILE A 369 15.96 7.40 -14.94
CA ILE A 369 15.64 6.69 -13.69
C ILE A 369 16.26 7.35 -12.46
N SER A 370 17.46 7.91 -12.56
CA SER A 370 18.16 8.48 -11.40
C SER A 370 17.51 9.75 -10.86
N ASN A 371 16.72 10.45 -11.68
CA ASN A 371 16.07 11.72 -11.33
C ASN A 371 14.55 11.59 -11.20
N THR A 372 14.03 10.36 -11.04
CA THR A 372 12.58 10.14 -10.94
C THR A 372 11.99 10.67 -9.62
N TRP A 373 12.68 10.42 -8.50
CA TRP A 373 12.16 10.68 -7.16
C TRP A 373 12.96 11.74 -6.43
N GLU A 374 12.24 12.72 -5.89
CA GLU A 374 12.76 13.62 -4.86
C GLU A 374 12.18 13.23 -3.51
N SER A 375 13.06 12.97 -2.56
CA SER A 375 12.72 12.66 -1.17
C SER A 375 12.90 13.89 -0.29
N TYR A 376 11.99 14.06 0.66
CA TYR A 376 12.02 15.12 1.67
C TYR A 376 11.77 14.48 3.02
N TRP A 377 12.45 15.00 4.03
CA TRP A 377 12.19 14.58 5.40
C TRP A 377 12.41 15.75 6.37
N THR A 378 11.69 15.69 7.48
CA THR A 378 11.86 16.59 8.62
C THR A 378 11.68 15.79 9.90
N ALA A 379 12.29 16.24 11.00
CA ALA A 379 12.15 15.61 12.29
C ALA A 379 11.95 16.68 13.37
N VAL A 380 11.12 16.39 14.36
CA VAL A 380 10.86 17.27 15.50
C VAL A 380 10.93 16.41 16.77
N PRO A 381 11.70 16.82 17.80
CA PRO A 381 11.74 16.10 19.06
C PRO A 381 10.41 16.18 19.80
N LEU A 382 10.08 15.12 20.52
CA LEU A 382 8.98 15.10 21.47
C LEU A 382 9.47 15.70 22.79
N GLY A 383 9.29 17.01 22.94
CA GLY A 383 9.85 17.80 24.03
C GLY A 383 11.16 18.50 23.64
N ASN A 384 11.65 19.39 24.49
CA ASN A 384 12.93 20.08 24.32
C ASN A 384 14.08 19.14 24.70
N PRO A 385 15.01 18.81 23.77
CA PRO A 385 16.15 17.93 24.05
C PRO A 385 17.08 18.38 25.19
N ASP A 386 17.08 19.68 25.50
CA ASP A 386 17.90 20.26 26.59
C ASP A 386 17.26 20.07 27.98
N GLU A 387 15.98 19.71 28.03
CA GLU A 387 15.23 19.47 29.26
C GLU A 387 15.09 17.96 29.51
N GLU A 388 14.94 17.54 30.78
CA GLU A 388 14.62 16.14 31.03
C GLU A 388 13.19 15.81 30.57
N LEU A 389 13.03 14.66 29.93
CA LEU A 389 11.71 14.06 29.80
C LEU A 389 11.25 13.70 31.21
N VAL A 390 10.34 14.49 31.79
CA VAL A 390 9.73 14.22 33.08
C VAL A 390 8.23 14.50 33.03
N THR A 391 7.48 13.81 33.89
CA THR A 391 6.10 14.20 34.21
C THR A 391 6.16 15.25 35.31
N THR A 392 5.99 16.52 34.95
CA THR A 392 6.03 17.64 35.91
C THR A 392 4.76 17.64 36.76
N LYS A 393 4.91 18.03 38.03
CA LYS A 393 3.78 18.18 38.98
C LYS A 393 3.61 19.65 39.32
N LYS A 394 2.40 20.03 39.72
CA LYS A 394 2.17 21.35 40.32
C LYS A 394 3.03 21.55 41.56
N ASP A 395 3.55 22.75 41.72
CA ASP A 395 4.19 23.19 42.95
C ASP A 395 3.15 23.41 44.08
N ASN A 396 3.63 23.80 45.27
CA ASN A 396 2.77 24.06 46.43
C ASN A 396 1.82 25.27 46.22
N GLN A 397 2.02 26.09 45.20
CA GLN A 397 1.17 27.22 44.83
C GLN A 397 0.15 26.83 43.74
N GLY A 398 0.18 25.58 43.27
CA GLY A 398 -0.72 25.08 42.24
C GLY A 398 -0.27 25.41 40.81
N CYS A 399 0.97 25.85 40.61
CA CYS A 399 1.52 26.27 39.34
C CYS A 399 2.43 25.18 38.73
N PHE A 400 2.41 25.05 37.41
CA PHE A 400 3.40 24.28 36.66
C PHE A 400 4.62 25.15 36.34
N ASP A 401 5.79 24.54 36.23
CA ASP A 401 7.03 25.22 35.86
C ASP A 401 6.89 25.92 34.50
N ASN A 402 6.93 27.26 34.50
CA ASN A 402 6.82 28.06 33.28
C ASN A 402 8.03 27.91 32.37
N ILE A 403 9.24 27.74 32.91
CA ILE A 403 10.47 27.56 32.12
C ILE A 403 10.34 26.27 31.32
N TRP A 404 9.93 25.18 31.99
CA TRP A 404 9.73 23.90 31.33
C TRP A 404 8.65 23.97 30.23
N LYS A 405 7.53 24.66 30.47
CA LYS A 405 6.47 24.84 29.44
C LYS A 405 6.95 25.67 28.25
N GLU A 406 7.63 26.79 28.50
CA GLU A 406 8.18 27.66 27.45
C GLU A 406 9.20 26.92 26.58
N ALA A 407 10.00 26.03 27.18
CA ALA A 407 10.92 25.16 26.45
C ALA A 407 10.18 24.24 25.46
N GLN A 408 9.03 23.66 25.85
CA GLN A 408 8.25 22.81 24.95
C GLN A 408 7.58 23.61 23.83
N GLU A 409 7.09 24.80 24.18
CA GLU A 409 6.44 25.72 23.24
C GLU A 409 7.41 26.24 22.17
N ALA A 410 8.69 26.42 22.52
CA ALA A 410 9.74 26.81 21.57
C ALA A 410 9.98 25.75 20.47
N ILE A 411 9.83 24.46 20.80
CA ILE A 411 9.95 23.35 19.84
C ILE A 411 8.67 23.21 19.00
N ALA A 412 7.52 23.15 19.68
CA ALA A 412 6.24 22.82 19.10
C ALA A 412 5.19 23.89 19.46
N PRO A 413 5.21 25.05 18.78
CA PRO A 413 4.35 26.17 19.13
C PRO A 413 2.87 25.85 18.91
N SER A 414 2.05 26.36 19.82
CA SER A 414 0.59 26.32 19.77
C SER A 414 0.07 27.10 18.57
N ARG A 415 -0.97 26.57 17.94
CA ARG A 415 -1.68 27.29 16.85
C ARG A 415 -2.84 28.09 17.44
N ASN A 416 -2.96 29.35 17.01
CA ASN A 416 -4.05 30.29 17.36
C ASN A 416 -3.99 30.82 18.81
N ALA A 417 -5.08 31.46 19.25
CA ALA A 417 -5.23 32.12 20.56
C ALA A 417 -5.39 31.16 21.77
N GLN A 418 -5.14 29.86 21.63
CA GLN A 418 -5.21 28.90 22.74
C GLN A 418 -3.82 28.33 23.05
N PRO A 419 -3.25 28.62 24.23
CA PRO A 419 -1.96 28.09 24.64
C PRO A 419 -2.02 26.58 24.90
N THR A 420 -0.85 25.95 24.92
CA THR A 420 -0.66 24.55 25.33
C THR A 420 0.19 24.52 26.59
N PRO A 421 -0.30 23.94 27.71
CA PRO A 421 -1.71 23.62 28.01
C PRO A 421 -2.62 24.87 28.04
N THR A 422 -3.94 24.67 28.00
CA THR A 422 -4.91 25.75 28.19
C THR A 422 -5.02 26.09 29.68
N LYS A 423 -5.54 27.28 30.02
CA LYS A 423 -5.79 27.64 31.43
C LYS A 423 -6.72 26.63 32.15
N ALA A 424 -7.72 26.10 31.45
CA ALA A 424 -8.61 25.09 32.03
C ALA A 424 -7.86 23.78 32.36
N GLU A 425 -7.00 23.33 31.44
CA GLU A 425 -6.13 22.17 31.68
C GLU A 425 -5.12 22.43 32.78
N GLU A 426 -4.53 23.64 32.84
CA GLU A 426 -3.63 24.00 33.94
C GLU A 426 -4.33 23.97 35.30
N ILE A 427 -5.60 24.36 35.37
CA ILE A 427 -6.38 24.31 36.61
C ILE A 427 -6.76 22.85 36.95
N ALA A 428 -7.28 22.10 35.98
CA ALA A 428 -7.82 20.76 36.21
C ALA A 428 -6.73 19.69 36.43
N TYR A 429 -5.57 19.80 35.80
CA TYR A 429 -4.52 18.77 35.87
C TYR A 429 -3.64 18.93 37.10
N ARG A 430 -3.20 17.81 37.67
CA ARG A 430 -2.16 17.72 38.72
C ARG A 430 -0.76 17.57 38.12
N THR A 431 -0.67 16.94 36.95
CA THR A 431 0.59 16.66 36.26
C THR A 431 0.56 17.06 34.78
N LEU A 432 1.73 17.35 34.21
CA LEU A 432 1.92 17.58 32.78
C LEU A 432 3.08 16.73 32.23
N ASN A 433 2.92 16.24 31.02
CA ASN A 433 3.99 15.60 30.26
C ASN A 433 4.03 16.08 28.80
N VAL A 434 5.14 15.78 28.11
CA VAL A 434 5.39 16.20 26.71
C VAL A 434 4.37 15.66 25.70
N GLY A 435 3.65 14.56 26.02
CA GLY A 435 2.56 14.04 25.21
C GLY A 435 1.43 15.05 24.98
N THR A 436 1.30 16.06 25.85
CA THR A 436 0.36 17.20 25.70
C THR A 436 0.61 18.01 24.43
N TRP A 437 1.86 18.09 23.96
CA TRP A 437 2.26 18.83 22.76
C TRP A 437 2.24 17.99 21.48
N TRP A 438 1.78 16.72 21.53
CA TRP A 438 1.81 15.83 20.37
C TRP A 438 1.14 16.42 19.11
N GLY A 439 -0.06 17.00 19.26
CA GLY A 439 -0.75 17.69 18.17
C GLY A 439 0.04 18.89 17.60
N ASN A 440 0.78 19.60 18.45
CA ASN A 440 1.63 20.73 18.05
C ASN A 440 2.84 20.24 17.26
N VAL A 441 3.48 19.14 17.70
CA VAL A 441 4.60 18.48 17.01
C VAL A 441 4.16 18.04 15.61
N GLN A 442 3.00 17.39 15.48
CA GLN A 442 2.44 17.00 14.18
C GLN A 442 2.20 18.21 13.26
N SER A 443 1.64 19.28 13.84
CA SER A 443 1.44 20.56 13.16
C SER A 443 2.76 21.15 12.65
N ARG A 444 3.80 21.15 13.49
CA ARG A 444 5.12 21.67 13.18
C ARG A 444 5.79 20.85 12.09
N LEU A 445 5.73 19.52 12.17
CA LEU A 445 6.22 18.63 11.11
C LEU A 445 5.59 18.94 9.75
N GLY A 446 4.26 19.10 9.71
CA GLY A 446 3.54 19.46 8.49
C GLY A 446 3.97 20.80 7.89
N GLN A 447 4.27 21.80 8.73
CA GLN A 447 4.80 23.09 8.27
C GLN A 447 6.23 22.97 7.75
N LEU A 448 7.10 22.30 8.51
CA LEU A 448 8.51 22.13 8.15
C LEU A 448 8.65 21.37 6.83
N ILE A 449 7.90 20.27 6.64
CA ILE A 449 7.99 19.51 5.41
C ILE A 449 7.49 20.32 4.21
N GLN A 450 6.47 21.17 4.38
CA GLN A 450 6.01 22.04 3.31
C GLN A 450 7.07 23.11 2.97
N SER A 451 7.76 23.66 3.96
CA SER A 451 8.87 24.59 3.73
C SER A 451 10.01 23.94 2.94
N VAL A 452 10.41 22.70 3.32
CA VAL A 452 11.40 21.91 2.57
C VAL A 452 10.91 21.60 1.14
N LYS A 453 9.62 21.30 0.97
CA LYS A 453 9.01 21.10 -0.35
C LYS A 453 8.92 22.39 -1.17
N ASN A 454 8.97 23.58 -0.57
CA ASN A 454 8.94 24.83 -1.33
C ASN A 454 10.32 25.21 -1.88
N THR A 455 11.40 24.66 -1.32
CA THR A 455 12.78 24.88 -1.82
C THR A 455 13.18 23.92 -2.94
N ARG A 456 12.19 23.36 -3.67
CA ARG A 456 12.40 22.36 -4.71
C ARG A 456 13.20 22.90 -5.89
N THR A 457 14.12 22.07 -6.37
CA THR A 457 14.86 22.29 -7.63
C THR A 457 14.70 21.05 -8.51
N TRP A 458 13.55 20.93 -9.18
CA TRP A 458 13.26 19.77 -10.01
C TRP A 458 14.18 19.74 -11.24
N GLN A 459 14.97 18.67 -11.38
CA GLN A 459 15.85 18.47 -12.53
C GLN A 459 15.23 17.47 -13.50
N ILE A 460 14.78 17.97 -14.65
CA ILE A 460 14.37 17.11 -15.76
C ILE A 460 15.60 16.84 -16.62
N PRO A 461 16.08 15.58 -16.71
CA PRO A 461 17.11 15.25 -17.68
C PRO A 461 16.59 15.56 -19.09
N THR A 462 17.19 16.54 -19.75
CA THR A 462 16.93 16.79 -21.16
C THR A 462 17.58 15.68 -21.96
N ALA A 463 16.75 14.97 -22.71
CA ALA A 463 17.19 13.97 -23.67
C ALA A 463 16.66 14.36 -25.06
N PRO A 464 17.45 14.15 -26.12
CA PRO A 464 17.05 14.35 -27.51
C PRO A 464 16.32 13.13 -28.10
N GLY A 465 15.82 13.24 -29.34
CA GLY A 465 15.13 12.15 -30.05
C GLY A 465 13.61 12.16 -29.90
N GLU A 466 12.98 11.14 -30.47
CA GLU A 466 11.51 11.02 -30.46
C GLU A 466 10.99 10.90 -29.02
N ARG A 467 9.95 11.69 -28.70
CA ARG A 467 9.34 11.69 -27.37
C ARG A 467 8.49 10.44 -27.16
N SER A 468 8.34 10.06 -25.91
CA SER A 468 7.37 9.05 -25.54
C SER A 468 5.98 9.44 -26.04
N THR A 469 5.31 8.47 -26.65
CA THR A 469 3.91 8.57 -27.05
C THR A 469 2.96 8.62 -25.85
N LEU A 470 3.38 8.20 -24.66
CA LEU A 470 2.51 8.15 -23.48
C LEU A 470 2.42 9.52 -22.79
N SER A 471 3.52 10.01 -22.22
CA SER A 471 3.57 11.31 -21.52
C SER A 471 4.06 12.47 -22.37
N GLY A 472 4.84 12.21 -23.43
CA GLY A 472 5.58 13.25 -24.15
C GLY A 472 6.75 13.86 -23.37
N GLN A 473 6.95 13.49 -22.10
CA GLN A 473 7.86 14.20 -21.20
C GLN A 473 9.34 13.86 -21.45
N PHE A 474 9.64 12.57 -21.67
CA PHE A 474 10.99 12.07 -21.89
C PHE A 474 11.12 11.41 -23.26
N SER A 475 12.35 11.31 -23.76
CA SER A 475 12.65 10.58 -25.00
C SER A 475 12.36 9.09 -24.85
N ALA A 476 11.80 8.51 -25.92
CA ALA A 476 11.59 7.07 -26.01
C ALA A 476 12.94 6.34 -26.03
N VAL A 477 13.01 5.18 -25.41
CA VAL A 477 14.23 4.38 -25.38
C VAL A 477 14.39 3.59 -26.68
N HIS A 478 15.63 3.39 -27.11
CA HIS A 478 15.96 2.58 -28.28
C HIS A 478 17.37 1.99 -28.12
N PRO A 479 17.64 0.73 -28.48
CA PRO A 479 18.92 0.07 -28.21
C PRO A 479 20.14 0.87 -28.68
N GLN A 480 20.08 1.43 -29.89
CA GLN A 480 21.19 2.18 -30.51
C GLN A 480 21.25 3.66 -30.11
N LEU A 481 20.41 4.11 -29.17
CA LEU A 481 20.41 5.51 -28.77
C LEU A 481 21.54 5.79 -27.77
N HIS A 482 22.58 6.46 -28.26
CA HIS A 482 23.70 6.96 -27.46
C HIS A 482 23.37 8.26 -26.73
N TYR A 483 23.69 8.31 -25.44
CA TYR A 483 23.50 9.49 -24.59
C TYR A 483 24.82 9.86 -23.91
N GLU A 484 25.70 10.60 -24.61
CA GLU A 484 27.03 11.03 -24.12
C GLU A 484 27.50 12.40 -24.64
N GLY A 485 28.20 13.16 -23.78
CA GLY A 485 29.08 14.26 -24.16
C GLY A 485 28.41 15.43 -24.90
N ARG A 486 28.99 15.86 -26.03
CA ARG A 486 28.45 16.92 -26.93
C ARG A 486 27.31 16.43 -27.84
N PHE A 487 26.95 15.15 -27.78
CA PHE A 487 25.83 14.55 -28.52
C PHE A 487 24.57 14.46 -27.64
N THR A 488 24.31 15.50 -26.85
CA THR A 488 23.03 15.75 -26.20
C THR A 488 21.90 16.04 -27.20
N GLU A 489 22.17 15.95 -28.50
CA GLU A 489 21.25 16.20 -29.63
C GLU A 489 20.64 14.94 -30.29
N GLY A 490 21.02 13.72 -29.87
CA GLY A 490 20.25 12.50 -30.20
C GLY A 490 20.27 12.11 -31.67
N ALA A 491 21.30 12.57 -32.36
CA ALA A 491 21.58 12.17 -33.72
C ALA A 491 21.85 10.66 -33.77
N GLY A 492 21.21 9.96 -34.71
CA GLY A 492 21.63 8.61 -35.13
C GLY A 492 20.54 7.56 -35.26
N VAL A 493 19.37 7.73 -34.60
CA VAL A 493 18.27 6.76 -34.72
C VAL A 493 17.22 7.29 -35.71
N SER A 494 17.03 6.58 -36.82
CA SER A 494 15.98 6.92 -37.78
C SER A 494 14.59 6.61 -37.23
N ALA A 495 13.56 7.33 -37.69
CA ALA A 495 12.17 7.04 -37.34
C ALA A 495 11.76 5.60 -37.72
N GLY A 496 12.34 5.06 -38.80
CA GLY A 496 12.16 3.66 -39.22
C GLY A 496 12.73 2.67 -38.22
N SER A 497 13.98 2.86 -37.76
CA SER A 497 14.61 2.02 -36.74
C SER A 497 13.87 2.08 -35.40
N MET A 498 13.43 3.29 -35.00
CA MET A 498 12.58 3.47 -33.83
C MET A 498 11.26 2.68 -33.95
N ARG A 499 10.55 2.81 -35.08
CA ARG A 499 9.32 2.03 -35.33
C ARG A 499 9.59 0.52 -35.31
N LEU A 500 10.67 0.07 -35.94
CA LEU A 500 11.06 -1.34 -35.99
C LEU A 500 11.26 -1.91 -34.58
N PHE A 501 11.96 -1.19 -33.70
CA PHE A 501 12.19 -1.65 -32.33
C PHE A 501 10.88 -1.87 -31.57
N TRP A 502 9.92 -0.96 -31.70
CA TRP A 502 8.65 -1.08 -30.99
C TRP A 502 7.72 -2.16 -31.57
N LEU A 503 7.78 -2.41 -32.90
CA LEU A 503 7.15 -3.60 -33.50
C LEU A 503 7.75 -4.89 -32.94
N VAL A 504 9.09 -4.97 -32.82
CA VAL A 504 9.76 -6.11 -32.18
C VAL A 504 9.38 -6.24 -30.71
N MET A 505 9.24 -5.14 -29.97
CA MET A 505 8.77 -5.17 -28.57
C MET A 505 7.37 -5.76 -28.44
N ALA A 506 6.46 -5.47 -29.38
CA ALA A 506 5.12 -6.06 -29.39
C ALA A 506 5.14 -7.57 -29.59
N GLU A 507 6.00 -8.08 -30.47
CA GLU A 507 6.15 -9.53 -30.68
C GLU A 507 6.94 -10.22 -29.55
N ALA A 508 7.89 -9.52 -28.93
CA ALA A 508 8.67 -10.05 -27.81
C ALA A 508 7.87 -10.11 -26.49
N TYR A 509 6.87 -9.23 -26.35
CA TYR A 509 5.97 -9.12 -25.21
C TYR A 509 4.51 -9.00 -25.68
N PRO A 510 3.96 -10.07 -26.29
CA PRO A 510 2.64 -9.99 -26.90
C PRO A 510 1.56 -9.73 -25.84
N GLY A 511 0.63 -8.83 -26.18
CA GLY A 511 -0.41 -8.31 -25.29
C GLY A 511 -0.01 -7.09 -24.44
N LEU A 512 1.29 -6.75 -24.33
CA LEU A 512 1.74 -5.62 -23.50
C LEU A 512 1.98 -4.33 -24.29
N PHE A 513 2.46 -4.47 -25.53
CA PHE A 513 2.69 -3.37 -26.48
C PHE A 513 1.94 -3.63 -27.78
N ASN A 514 1.50 -2.56 -28.44
CA ASN A 514 0.78 -2.64 -29.72
C ASN A 514 1.65 -2.32 -30.94
N GLY A 515 2.97 -2.19 -30.77
CA GLY A 515 3.92 -1.88 -31.84
C GLY A 515 4.01 -0.41 -32.26
N SER A 516 2.96 0.37 -32.01
CA SER A 516 2.91 1.81 -32.31
C SER A 516 3.37 2.69 -31.15
N GLU A 517 3.21 2.19 -29.92
CA GLU A 517 3.63 2.87 -28.69
C GLU A 517 5.15 2.98 -28.63
N LYS A 518 5.64 4.15 -28.23
CA LYS A 518 7.05 4.42 -27.94
C LYS A 518 7.14 4.98 -26.52
N LEU A 519 7.87 4.31 -25.64
CA LEU A 519 7.91 4.64 -24.21
C LEU A 519 9.31 5.01 -23.75
N ASN A 520 9.37 5.83 -22.71
CA ASN A 520 10.62 6.13 -22.00
C ASN A 520 10.91 5.08 -20.90
N ALA A 521 12.06 5.20 -20.24
CA ALA A 521 12.50 4.25 -19.23
C ALA A 521 11.56 4.19 -18.00
N LEU A 522 11.02 5.32 -17.55
CA LEU A 522 10.10 5.36 -16.39
C LEU A 522 8.79 4.64 -16.72
N GLU A 523 8.25 4.88 -17.91
CA GLU A 523 6.99 4.32 -18.35
C GLU A 523 7.10 2.81 -18.59
N LEU A 524 8.20 2.35 -19.20
CA LEU A 524 8.53 0.93 -19.29
C LEU A 524 8.69 0.31 -17.91
N THR A 525 9.44 0.99 -17.04
CA THR A 525 9.65 0.52 -15.66
C THR A 525 8.31 0.33 -14.97
N ARG A 526 7.41 1.33 -15.10
CA ARG A 526 6.08 1.27 -14.52
C ARG A 526 5.25 0.13 -15.07
N ARG A 527 5.07 0.05 -16.40
CA ARG A 527 4.20 -0.93 -17.06
C ARG A 527 4.63 -2.38 -16.79
N MET A 528 5.94 -2.63 -16.69
CA MET A 528 6.50 -3.98 -16.62
C MET A 528 6.91 -4.43 -15.21
N ALA A 529 6.88 -3.54 -14.20
CA ALA A 529 7.45 -3.80 -12.88
C ALA A 529 6.88 -5.04 -12.17
N TRP A 530 5.57 -5.26 -12.27
CA TRP A 530 4.89 -6.34 -11.56
C TRP A 530 5.48 -7.72 -11.88
N VAL A 531 5.52 -8.07 -13.18
CA VAL A 531 6.00 -9.37 -13.66
C VAL A 531 7.52 -9.39 -13.81
N TYR A 532 8.04 -8.44 -14.58
CA TYR A 532 9.42 -8.50 -15.06
C TYR A 532 10.39 -7.70 -14.17
N GLY A 533 9.87 -6.74 -13.41
CA GLY A 533 10.66 -5.95 -12.46
C GLY A 533 10.89 -6.63 -11.11
N GLY A 534 10.31 -7.82 -10.90
CA GLY A 534 10.46 -8.59 -9.66
C GLY A 534 9.58 -8.11 -8.49
N VAL A 535 8.60 -7.22 -8.74
CA VAL A 535 7.72 -6.71 -7.68
C VAL A 535 6.85 -7.84 -7.10
N ALA A 536 6.17 -8.62 -7.94
CA ALA A 536 5.35 -9.74 -7.46
C ALA A 536 6.21 -10.83 -6.79
N GLU A 537 7.34 -11.17 -7.41
CA GLU A 537 8.32 -12.14 -6.88
C GLU A 537 8.80 -11.73 -5.47
N SER A 538 9.08 -10.44 -5.25
CA SER A 538 9.51 -9.92 -3.94
C SER A 538 8.46 -10.02 -2.84
N LEU A 539 7.21 -10.34 -3.19
CA LEU A 539 6.10 -10.60 -2.27
C LEU A 539 5.84 -12.10 -2.08
N GLY A 540 6.67 -12.97 -2.67
CA GLY A 540 6.47 -14.42 -2.69
C GLY A 540 5.45 -14.90 -3.73
N ILE A 541 4.92 -14.00 -4.57
CA ILE A 541 3.95 -14.34 -5.61
C ILE A 541 4.69 -15.00 -6.76
N LYS A 542 4.38 -16.28 -7.01
CA LYS A 542 4.86 -17.00 -8.18
C LYS A 542 4.18 -16.47 -9.44
N VAL A 543 4.94 -15.80 -10.31
CA VAL A 543 4.46 -15.39 -11.63
C VAL A 543 4.88 -16.45 -12.64
N VAL A 544 3.90 -17.14 -13.23
CA VAL A 544 4.15 -18.07 -14.33
C VAL A 544 4.17 -17.26 -15.63
N VAL A 545 5.36 -17.09 -16.20
CA VAL A 545 5.55 -16.52 -17.53
C VAL A 545 5.49 -17.68 -18.53
N GLU A 546 4.37 -17.81 -19.23
CA GLU A 546 4.20 -18.84 -20.27
C GLU A 546 5.30 -18.68 -21.34
N GLY A 547 6.13 -19.73 -21.52
CA GLY A 547 7.26 -19.72 -22.45
C GLY A 547 8.52 -20.49 -22.01
N THR A 548 8.60 -20.98 -20.76
CA THR A 548 9.75 -21.76 -20.26
C THR A 548 9.44 -23.22 -19.92
N SER A 549 8.20 -23.66 -20.10
CA SER A 549 7.78 -25.06 -19.89
C SER A 549 6.79 -25.47 -20.98
N GLU A 550 6.99 -26.66 -21.55
CA GLU A 550 6.13 -27.32 -22.56
C GLU A 550 4.72 -27.69 -22.05
N GLN A 551 4.27 -27.17 -20.91
CA GLN A 551 3.04 -27.60 -20.27
C GLN A 551 2.22 -26.41 -19.78
N LEU A 552 1.31 -25.96 -20.64
CA LEU A 552 -0.07 -25.54 -20.37
C LEU A 552 -0.58 -24.86 -21.64
N THR A 553 -0.91 -25.65 -22.67
CA THR A 553 -1.89 -25.20 -23.65
C THR A 553 -3.20 -25.00 -22.88
N ASN A 554 -3.50 -23.75 -22.54
CA ASN A 554 -4.77 -23.37 -21.89
C ASN A 554 -5.91 -23.61 -22.90
N ASN A 555 -6.31 -24.86 -23.01
CA ASN A 555 -7.45 -25.31 -23.77
C ASN A 555 -8.72 -24.81 -23.05
N LEU A 556 -9.34 -23.78 -23.60
CA LEU A 556 -10.60 -23.25 -23.10
C LEU A 556 -11.73 -24.15 -23.58
N GLU A 557 -12.40 -24.82 -22.65
CA GLU A 557 -13.60 -25.61 -22.94
C GLU A 557 -14.82 -24.69 -23.07
N LEU A 558 -15.36 -24.62 -24.28
CA LEU A 558 -16.63 -23.98 -24.55
C LEU A 558 -17.78 -24.95 -24.28
N ASN A 559 -18.90 -24.42 -23.80
CA ASN A 559 -20.15 -25.17 -23.85
C ASN A 559 -20.57 -25.41 -25.31
N VAL A 560 -21.41 -26.42 -25.52
CA VAL A 560 -21.83 -26.88 -26.85
C VAL A 560 -22.43 -25.75 -27.68
N GLU A 561 -23.33 -24.96 -27.09
CA GLU A 561 -24.02 -23.85 -27.77
C GLU A 561 -23.04 -22.75 -28.21
N ASP A 562 -22.03 -22.44 -27.40
CA ASP A 562 -21.03 -21.43 -27.71
C ASP A 562 -20.04 -21.93 -28.79
N ALA A 563 -19.68 -23.21 -28.76
CA ALA A 563 -18.83 -23.84 -29.78
C ALA A 563 -19.51 -23.88 -31.16
N GLU A 564 -20.81 -24.23 -31.18
CA GLU A 564 -21.64 -24.20 -32.38
C GLU A 564 -21.78 -22.78 -32.95
N ALA A 565 -22.00 -21.78 -32.08
CA ALA A 565 -22.09 -20.39 -32.50
C ALA A 565 -20.80 -19.90 -33.17
N LEU A 566 -19.63 -20.22 -32.60
CA LEU A 566 -18.33 -19.82 -33.15
C LEU A 566 -17.88 -20.68 -34.36
N GLY A 567 -18.46 -21.87 -34.52
CA GLY A 567 -18.10 -22.82 -35.57
C GLY A 567 -16.74 -23.47 -35.34
N THR A 568 -16.39 -23.78 -34.09
CA THR A 568 -15.12 -24.41 -33.70
C THR A 568 -15.39 -25.70 -32.94
N PRO A 569 -14.38 -26.60 -32.79
CA PRO A 569 -14.44 -27.62 -31.75
C PRO A 569 -14.74 -26.97 -30.39
N ALA A 570 -15.23 -27.76 -29.43
CA ALA A 570 -15.50 -27.30 -28.06
C ALA A 570 -14.26 -26.81 -27.30
N THR A 571 -13.09 -26.80 -27.93
CA THR A 571 -11.81 -26.41 -27.34
C THR A 571 -11.17 -25.30 -28.19
N ILE A 572 -10.84 -24.18 -27.55
CA ILE A 572 -10.07 -23.09 -28.16
C ILE A 572 -8.71 -23.02 -27.47
N ILE A 573 -7.64 -22.98 -28.26
CA ILE A 573 -6.29 -22.73 -27.74
C ILE A 573 -6.19 -21.24 -27.40
N ALA A 574 -6.03 -20.92 -26.11
CA ALA A 574 -5.73 -19.55 -25.72
C ALA A 574 -4.35 -19.13 -26.29
N PRO A 575 -4.18 -17.88 -26.76
CA PRO A 575 -2.88 -17.36 -27.18
C PRO A 575 -1.84 -17.52 -26.06
N PRO A 576 -0.56 -17.78 -26.38
CA PRO A 576 0.54 -17.90 -25.42
C PRO A 576 0.96 -16.56 -24.79
N GLU A 577 0.01 -15.62 -24.64
CA GLU A 577 0.24 -14.27 -24.16
C GLU A 577 0.18 -14.23 -22.64
N ILE A 578 1.05 -13.43 -22.03
CA ILE A 578 0.88 -13.10 -20.61
C ILE A 578 -0.29 -12.14 -20.50
N TYR A 579 -1.45 -12.69 -20.18
CA TYR A 579 -2.58 -11.90 -19.76
C TYR A 579 -2.30 -11.33 -18.37
N TYR A 580 -1.80 -10.10 -18.30
CA TYR A 580 -1.72 -9.35 -17.04
C TYR A 580 -3.05 -9.36 -16.29
N GLU A 581 -4.18 -9.37 -17.02
CA GLU A 581 -5.52 -9.54 -16.46
C GLU A 581 -5.73 -10.85 -15.68
N ARG A 582 -4.98 -11.92 -15.99
CA ARG A 582 -5.02 -13.18 -15.22
C ARG A 582 -4.14 -13.12 -13.98
N LEU A 583 -3.12 -12.27 -13.97
CA LEU A 583 -2.18 -12.09 -12.87
C LEU A 583 -2.63 -11.03 -11.86
N ILE A 584 -3.37 -10.02 -12.33
CA ILE A 584 -3.89 -8.90 -11.56
C ILE A 584 -5.36 -8.76 -11.95
N ARG A 585 -6.26 -8.74 -10.96
CA ARG A 585 -7.68 -8.54 -11.20
C ARG A 585 -7.92 -7.11 -11.66
N PHE A 586 -8.03 -6.94 -12.98
CA PHE A 586 -8.06 -5.63 -13.60
C PHE A 586 -9.16 -5.52 -14.64
N PRO A 587 -10.34 -4.99 -14.29
CA PRO A 587 -11.43 -4.88 -15.24
C PRO A 587 -11.09 -3.86 -16.32
N ASN A 588 -11.21 -4.24 -17.59
CA ASN A 588 -11.14 -3.28 -18.68
C ASN A 588 -12.35 -2.33 -18.65
N LEU A 589 -12.23 -1.16 -19.28
CA LEU A 589 -13.25 -0.11 -19.19
C LEU A 589 -14.61 -0.57 -19.73
N SER A 590 -14.63 -1.42 -20.75
CA SER A 590 -15.87 -2.02 -21.27
C SER A 590 -16.55 -2.94 -20.25
N SER A 591 -15.77 -3.70 -19.48
CA SER A 591 -16.27 -4.56 -18.40
C SER A 591 -16.82 -3.72 -17.23
N ILE A 592 -16.18 -2.59 -16.89
CA ILE A 592 -16.71 -1.64 -15.90
C ILE A 592 -18.03 -1.03 -16.39
N ALA A 593 -18.08 -0.56 -17.64
CA ALA A 593 -19.26 0.08 -18.20
C ALA A 593 -20.46 -0.89 -18.28
N ALA A 594 -20.22 -2.13 -18.72
CA ALA A 594 -21.25 -3.16 -18.83
C ALA A 594 -21.57 -3.89 -17.51
N ALA A 595 -20.91 -3.51 -16.41
CA ALA A 595 -20.93 -4.26 -15.15
C ALA A 595 -22.33 -4.56 -14.62
N ARG A 596 -23.13 -3.49 -14.46
CA ARG A 596 -24.50 -3.58 -13.92
C ARG A 596 -25.42 -4.35 -14.86
N PHE A 597 -25.25 -4.16 -16.17
CA PHE A 597 -26.02 -4.88 -17.17
C PHE A 597 -25.73 -6.38 -17.10
N ALA A 598 -24.46 -6.76 -17.12
CA ALA A 598 -24.04 -8.16 -17.08
C ALA A 598 -24.50 -8.86 -15.80
N HIS A 599 -24.44 -8.16 -14.67
CA HIS A 599 -24.99 -8.66 -13.41
C HIS A 599 -26.52 -8.88 -13.48
N ASN A 600 -27.28 -7.96 -14.06
CA ASN A 600 -28.75 -8.07 -14.02
C ASN A 600 -29.33 -9.00 -15.09
N TYR A 601 -28.62 -9.20 -16.21
CA TYR A 601 -29.14 -9.87 -17.39
C TYR A 601 -28.17 -10.92 -17.97
N GLU A 602 -27.68 -11.83 -17.13
CA GLU A 602 -26.70 -12.88 -17.52
C GLU A 602 -27.10 -13.67 -18.77
N GLN A 603 -28.39 -14.01 -18.94
CA GLN A 603 -28.87 -14.78 -20.09
C GLN A 603 -28.78 -13.96 -21.38
N ARG A 604 -29.01 -12.65 -21.30
CA ARG A 604 -28.83 -11.74 -22.44
C ARG A 604 -27.37 -11.58 -22.82
N VAL A 605 -26.45 -11.63 -21.86
CA VAL A 605 -25.00 -11.63 -22.13
C VAL A 605 -24.62 -12.87 -22.96
N ARG A 606 -25.10 -14.05 -22.57
CA ARG A 606 -24.86 -15.31 -23.31
C ARG A 606 -25.46 -15.27 -24.71
N GLN A 607 -26.71 -14.84 -24.81
CA GLN A 607 -27.40 -14.69 -26.10
C GLN A 607 -26.65 -13.73 -27.02
N TYR A 608 -26.27 -12.55 -26.52
CA TYR A 608 -25.52 -11.56 -27.27
C TYR A 608 -24.21 -12.11 -27.79
N TRP A 609 -23.44 -12.78 -26.93
CA TRP A 609 -22.17 -13.36 -27.33
C TRP A 609 -22.36 -14.36 -28.49
N ARG A 610 -23.40 -15.20 -28.44
CA ARG A 610 -23.68 -16.20 -29.50
C ARG A 610 -24.09 -15.56 -30.81
N VAL A 611 -24.92 -14.52 -30.76
CA VAL A 611 -25.28 -13.72 -31.94
C VAL A 611 -24.03 -13.13 -32.57
N LEU A 612 -23.20 -12.45 -31.77
CA LEU A 612 -21.96 -11.85 -32.25
C LEU A 612 -20.97 -12.90 -32.78
N ALA A 613 -20.85 -14.05 -32.11
CA ALA A 613 -20.00 -15.16 -32.55
C ALA A 613 -20.46 -15.71 -33.91
N GLY A 614 -21.76 -15.87 -34.13
CA GLY A 614 -22.33 -16.28 -35.42
C GLY A 614 -22.07 -15.25 -36.51
N LEU A 615 -22.25 -13.96 -36.22
CA LEU A 615 -21.94 -12.88 -37.17
C LEU A 615 -20.46 -12.84 -37.55
N ILE A 616 -19.55 -13.00 -36.59
CA ILE A 616 -18.10 -13.09 -36.83
C ILE A 616 -17.76 -14.35 -37.62
N ARG A 617 -18.40 -15.48 -37.31
CA ARG A 617 -18.25 -16.73 -38.05
C ARG A 617 -18.64 -16.54 -39.52
N ASP A 618 -19.71 -15.83 -39.80
CA ASP A 618 -20.26 -15.77 -41.16
C ASP A 618 -19.60 -14.67 -42.02
N ASN A 619 -19.05 -13.62 -41.40
CA ASN A 619 -18.59 -12.43 -42.11
C ASN A 619 -17.07 -12.19 -42.06
N VAL A 620 -16.30 -12.95 -41.28
CA VAL A 620 -14.88 -12.64 -41.00
C VAL A 620 -13.96 -13.86 -41.25
N PRO A 621 -12.71 -13.68 -41.77
CA PRO A 621 -11.75 -14.76 -41.94
C PRO A 621 -11.48 -15.59 -40.66
N LYS A 622 -11.14 -16.88 -40.85
CA LYS A 622 -10.95 -17.87 -39.78
C LYS A 622 -10.01 -17.42 -38.65
N LYS A 623 -8.93 -16.70 -38.98
CA LYS A 623 -7.96 -16.17 -37.99
C LYS A 623 -8.61 -15.29 -36.92
N TYR A 624 -9.63 -14.50 -37.28
CA TYR A 624 -10.28 -13.58 -36.37
C TYR A 624 -11.38 -14.24 -35.52
N LYS A 625 -11.96 -15.35 -35.98
CA LYS A 625 -12.92 -16.14 -35.19
C LYS A 625 -12.27 -16.72 -33.94
N LEU A 626 -11.08 -17.31 -34.10
CA LEU A 626 -10.30 -17.85 -32.99
C LEU A 626 -9.84 -16.76 -32.03
N LYS A 627 -9.35 -15.61 -32.56
CA LYS A 627 -9.02 -14.44 -31.74
C LYS A 627 -10.23 -13.92 -30.97
N PHE A 628 -11.39 -13.74 -31.61
CA PHE A 628 -12.61 -13.30 -30.93
C PHE A 628 -12.96 -14.22 -29.76
N GLY A 629 -13.00 -15.55 -30.00
CA GLY A 629 -13.26 -16.54 -28.97
C GLY A 629 -12.28 -16.43 -27.80
N SER A 630 -10.97 -16.40 -28.08
CA SER A 630 -9.97 -16.30 -27.02
C SER A 630 -9.97 -14.97 -26.25
N ARG A 631 -10.44 -13.87 -26.88
CA ARG A 631 -10.51 -12.55 -26.23
C ARG A 631 -11.80 -12.36 -25.43
N THR A 632 -12.85 -13.12 -25.71
CA THR A 632 -14.17 -12.90 -25.10
C THR A 632 -14.69 -14.08 -24.27
N ARG A 633 -14.06 -15.26 -24.36
CA ARG A 633 -14.35 -16.46 -23.55
C ARG A 633 -13.16 -16.86 -22.69
N GLY A 634 -13.43 -17.42 -21.51
CA GLY A 634 -12.38 -17.80 -20.55
C GLY A 634 -11.59 -16.61 -19.99
N ARG A 635 -12.10 -15.39 -20.19
CA ARG A 635 -11.63 -14.13 -19.61
C ARG A 635 -12.83 -13.54 -18.86
N SER A 636 -12.69 -13.30 -17.56
CA SER A 636 -13.78 -12.78 -16.73
C SER A 636 -13.95 -11.27 -16.89
N PHE A 637 -15.02 -10.72 -16.29
CA PHE A 637 -15.20 -9.27 -16.17
C PHE A 637 -14.19 -8.66 -15.19
N GLN A 638 -13.52 -9.50 -14.39
CA GLN A 638 -12.63 -9.11 -13.30
C GLN A 638 -13.37 -8.32 -12.20
N ILE A 639 -14.68 -8.53 -12.07
CA ILE A 639 -15.53 -7.91 -11.05
C ILE A 639 -16.22 -9.04 -10.29
N PRO A 640 -15.87 -9.29 -9.00
CA PRO A 640 -16.27 -10.51 -8.29
C PRO A 640 -17.77 -10.80 -8.28
N LYS A 641 -18.60 -9.77 -8.08
CA LYS A 641 -20.06 -9.92 -8.07
C LYS A 641 -20.62 -10.36 -9.42
N ILE A 642 -19.96 -10.00 -10.52
CA ILE A 642 -20.36 -10.39 -11.88
C ILE A 642 -19.82 -11.78 -12.19
N ASP A 643 -18.53 -11.99 -11.95
CA ASP A 643 -17.86 -13.25 -12.23
C ASP A 643 -18.56 -14.41 -11.50
N ALA A 644 -18.91 -14.23 -10.21
CA ALA A 644 -19.64 -15.22 -9.43
C ALA A 644 -21.06 -15.49 -9.95
N LYS A 645 -21.66 -14.55 -10.68
CA LYS A 645 -22.99 -14.71 -11.26
C LYS A 645 -22.95 -15.36 -12.64
N ILE A 646 -21.99 -14.95 -13.48
CA ILE A 646 -21.76 -15.51 -14.81
C ILE A 646 -21.23 -16.95 -14.72
N ASN A 647 -20.31 -17.21 -13.81
CA ASN A 647 -19.61 -18.48 -13.66
C ASN A 647 -19.57 -18.91 -12.18
N PRO A 648 -20.72 -19.28 -11.60
CA PRO A 648 -20.83 -19.57 -10.16
C PRO A 648 -19.99 -20.76 -9.70
N LYS A 649 -19.64 -21.66 -10.63
CA LYS A 649 -18.81 -22.83 -10.36
C LYS A 649 -17.33 -22.59 -10.67
N ASN A 650 -16.96 -21.39 -11.12
CA ASN A 650 -15.60 -21.03 -11.55
C ASN A 650 -15.00 -22.09 -12.50
N GLN A 651 -15.79 -22.53 -13.48
CA GLN A 651 -15.38 -23.52 -14.47
C GLN A 651 -14.59 -22.84 -15.59
N ASP A 652 -13.47 -23.44 -15.98
CA ASP A 652 -12.60 -22.90 -17.03
C ASP A 652 -13.36 -22.75 -18.36
N GLY A 653 -13.03 -21.70 -19.12
CA GLY A 653 -13.67 -21.39 -20.39
C GLY A 653 -15.08 -20.79 -20.29
N GLN A 654 -15.71 -20.80 -19.11
CA GLN A 654 -17.11 -20.36 -18.96
C GLN A 654 -17.31 -18.87 -18.71
N ASP A 655 -16.25 -18.12 -18.46
CA ASP A 655 -16.30 -16.67 -18.28
C ASP A 655 -16.52 -15.90 -19.60
N TYR A 656 -17.22 -14.77 -19.52
CA TYR A 656 -17.30 -13.78 -20.60
C TYR A 656 -16.58 -12.51 -20.21
N ASN A 657 -16.05 -11.80 -21.21
CA ASN A 657 -15.40 -10.50 -21.01
C ASN A 657 -16.21 -9.36 -21.62
N GLY A 658 -16.31 -8.24 -20.89
CA GLY A 658 -17.09 -7.08 -21.32
C GLY A 658 -16.55 -6.37 -22.58
N VAL A 659 -15.32 -6.67 -23.02
CA VAL A 659 -14.76 -6.11 -24.27
C VAL A 659 -15.64 -6.34 -25.49
N MET A 660 -16.40 -7.46 -25.50
CA MET A 660 -17.30 -7.82 -26.61
C MET A 660 -18.38 -6.77 -26.92
N PHE A 661 -18.75 -5.93 -25.96
CA PHE A 661 -19.75 -4.89 -26.14
C PHE A 661 -19.20 -3.63 -26.82
N SER A 662 -17.89 -3.49 -26.94
CA SER A 662 -17.26 -2.31 -27.55
C SER A 662 -16.49 -2.70 -28.80
N SER A 663 -16.99 -2.26 -29.96
CA SER A 663 -16.33 -2.50 -31.25
C SER A 663 -14.89 -1.96 -31.30
N LYS A 664 -14.65 -0.80 -30.67
CA LYS A 664 -13.31 -0.19 -30.61
C LYS A 664 -12.33 -1.06 -29.80
N TRP A 665 -12.70 -1.40 -28.56
CA TRP A 665 -11.81 -2.15 -27.68
C TRP A 665 -11.64 -3.60 -28.15
N LEU A 666 -12.70 -4.20 -28.68
CA LEU A 666 -12.62 -5.54 -29.26
C LEU A 666 -11.72 -5.57 -30.50
N ALA A 667 -11.77 -4.53 -31.35
CA ALA A 667 -10.86 -4.39 -32.47
C ALA A 667 -9.39 -4.30 -32.01
N GLU A 668 -9.13 -3.51 -30.97
CA GLU A 668 -7.79 -3.38 -30.36
C GLU A 668 -7.32 -4.72 -29.79
N ASP A 669 -8.15 -5.44 -29.02
CA ASP A 669 -7.82 -6.77 -28.46
C ASP A 669 -7.61 -7.85 -29.53
N MET A 670 -8.26 -7.73 -30.69
CA MET A 670 -8.14 -8.67 -31.81
C MET A 670 -7.01 -8.30 -32.79
N ASP A 671 -6.30 -7.19 -32.56
CA ASP A 671 -5.30 -6.60 -33.44
C ASP A 671 -5.85 -6.35 -34.86
N LEU A 672 -7.04 -5.74 -34.96
CA LEU A 672 -7.66 -5.39 -36.24
C LEU A 672 -7.22 -4.00 -36.72
N HIS A 673 -7.12 -3.83 -38.04
CA HIS A 673 -6.70 -2.55 -38.63
C HIS A 673 -7.63 -2.07 -39.76
N GLN A 674 -7.77 -0.75 -39.87
CA GLN A 674 -8.43 -0.05 -40.99
C GLN A 674 -9.84 -0.58 -41.33
N GLU A 675 -9.99 -1.25 -42.47
CA GLU A 675 -11.28 -1.77 -42.97
C GLU A 675 -11.86 -2.87 -42.07
N GLU A 676 -11.00 -3.64 -41.39
CA GLU A 676 -11.43 -4.71 -40.49
C GLU A 676 -12.16 -4.17 -39.26
N VAL A 677 -11.75 -2.99 -38.80
CA VAL A 677 -12.39 -2.28 -37.68
C VAL A 677 -13.80 -1.82 -38.09
N LYS A 678 -13.98 -1.38 -39.34
CA LYS A 678 -15.30 -0.97 -39.86
C LYS A 678 -16.24 -2.16 -39.95
N ILE A 679 -15.75 -3.31 -40.42
CA ILE A 679 -16.51 -4.57 -40.46
C ILE A 679 -16.90 -4.98 -39.04
N LEU A 680 -15.95 -5.05 -38.10
CA LEU A 680 -16.27 -5.45 -36.72
C LEU A 680 -17.31 -4.51 -36.09
N ARG A 681 -17.21 -3.22 -36.35
CA ARG A 681 -18.17 -2.23 -35.87
C ARG A 681 -19.59 -2.51 -36.36
N SER A 682 -19.78 -2.81 -37.64
CA SER A 682 -21.12 -3.13 -38.16
C SER A 682 -21.68 -4.41 -37.56
N LEU A 683 -20.84 -5.42 -37.33
CA LEU A 683 -21.24 -6.68 -36.70
C LEU A 683 -21.65 -6.49 -35.23
N VAL A 684 -20.92 -5.68 -34.46
CA VAL A 684 -21.26 -5.35 -33.07
C VAL A 684 -22.56 -4.56 -32.99
N GLU A 685 -22.77 -3.59 -33.89
CA GLU A 685 -24.02 -2.82 -33.99
C GLU A 685 -25.21 -3.71 -34.37
N GLN A 686 -25.00 -4.67 -35.28
CA GLN A 686 -26.01 -5.66 -35.65
C GLN A 686 -26.35 -6.59 -34.47
N ALA A 687 -25.34 -7.09 -33.75
CA ALA A 687 -25.55 -7.93 -32.58
C ALA A 687 -26.34 -7.22 -31.47
N HIS A 688 -26.10 -5.92 -31.25
CA HIS A 688 -26.88 -5.12 -30.31
C HIS A 688 -28.37 -5.05 -30.69
N LYS A 689 -28.66 -4.85 -31.97
CA LYS A 689 -30.04 -4.82 -32.49
C LYS A 689 -30.73 -6.18 -32.34
N GLU A 690 -30.08 -7.25 -32.79
CA GLU A 690 -30.64 -8.61 -32.75
C GLU A 690 -30.83 -9.13 -31.32
N SER A 691 -30.01 -8.66 -30.37
CA SER A 691 -30.12 -9.03 -28.95
C SER A 691 -31.11 -8.16 -28.17
N GLY A 692 -31.79 -7.22 -28.84
CA GLY A 692 -32.83 -6.38 -28.23
C GLY A 692 -32.29 -5.36 -27.22
N PHE A 693 -31.07 -4.83 -27.43
CA PHE A 693 -30.47 -3.82 -26.55
C PHE A 693 -30.96 -2.39 -26.83
N GLY A 694 -31.73 -2.19 -27.91
CA GLY A 694 -32.19 -0.87 -28.34
C GLY A 694 -31.08 -0.06 -29.00
N ASP A 695 -31.17 1.27 -28.91
CA ASP A 695 -30.20 2.20 -29.50
C ASP A 695 -28.95 2.44 -28.63
N GLY A 696 -28.94 1.96 -27.38
CA GLY A 696 -27.84 2.16 -26.43
C GLY A 696 -26.94 0.93 -26.29
N SER A 697 -25.62 1.13 -26.31
CA SER A 697 -24.67 0.07 -26.00
C SER A 697 -24.47 -0.03 -24.48
N PRO A 698 -24.33 -1.24 -23.91
CA PRO A 698 -24.08 -1.40 -22.48
C PRO A 698 -22.69 -0.91 -22.05
N ALA A 699 -21.81 -0.45 -22.96
CA ALA A 699 -20.40 -0.15 -22.69
C ALA A 699 -19.98 1.32 -22.97
N ASP A 700 -20.90 2.27 -22.93
CA ASP A 700 -20.63 3.62 -23.47
C ASP A 700 -20.05 4.62 -22.45
N TRP A 701 -20.19 4.36 -21.14
CA TRP A 701 -19.72 5.26 -20.10
C TRP A 701 -19.28 4.53 -18.83
N TRP A 702 -18.33 5.14 -18.14
CA TRP A 702 -17.79 4.71 -16.85
C TRP A 702 -17.43 5.97 -16.05
N VAL A 703 -17.24 5.82 -14.74
CA VAL A 703 -17.00 6.95 -13.84
C VAL A 703 -15.72 6.72 -13.05
N ILE A 704 -14.83 7.73 -13.04
CA ILE A 704 -13.75 7.81 -12.05
C ILE A 704 -14.28 8.55 -10.84
N VAL A 705 -14.28 7.89 -9.69
CA VAL A 705 -14.55 8.54 -8.40
C VAL A 705 -13.21 8.86 -7.74
N LEU A 706 -12.93 10.14 -7.56
CA LEU A 706 -11.79 10.63 -6.77
C LEU A 706 -12.34 11.23 -5.49
N ALA A 707 -11.88 10.72 -4.35
CA ALA A 707 -12.26 11.21 -3.02
C ALA A 707 -10.99 11.58 -2.23
N ASP A 708 -11.06 12.67 -1.48
CA ASP A 708 -9.99 13.12 -0.58
C ASP A 708 -10.60 13.60 0.74
N GLY A 709 -9.87 13.43 1.84
CA GLY A 709 -10.33 13.79 3.18
C GLY A 709 -10.19 15.29 3.45
N ASP A 710 -11.31 15.96 3.75
CA ASP A 710 -11.35 17.42 3.92
C ASP A 710 -10.59 17.94 5.15
N GLY A 711 -9.38 18.43 4.90
CA GLY A 711 -8.53 19.05 5.90
C GLY A 711 -8.07 18.07 6.97
N MET A 712 -7.71 16.85 6.59
CA MET A 712 -7.21 15.79 7.48
C MET A 712 -6.07 16.25 8.41
N GLY A 713 -5.18 17.11 7.92
CA GLY A 713 -4.11 17.69 8.76
C GLY A 713 -4.62 18.48 9.98
N LYS A 714 -5.82 19.06 9.92
CA LYS A 714 -6.44 19.76 11.06
C LYS A 714 -7.05 18.79 12.09
N TYR A 715 -7.43 17.58 11.68
CA TYR A 715 -7.82 16.53 12.62
C TYR A 715 -6.58 15.93 13.29
N VAL A 716 -5.53 15.62 12.53
CA VAL A 716 -4.25 15.11 13.06
C VAL A 716 -3.58 16.11 14.02
N SER A 717 -3.73 17.42 13.81
CA SER A 717 -3.23 18.42 14.75
C SER A 717 -4.14 18.67 15.96
N GLY A 718 -5.32 18.05 16.02
CA GLY A 718 -6.34 18.29 17.05
C GLY A 718 -7.24 19.52 16.84
N ALA A 719 -6.96 20.37 15.86
CA ALA A 719 -7.65 21.66 15.68
C ALA A 719 -9.14 21.56 15.30
N LYS A 720 -9.57 20.42 14.74
CA LYS A 720 -10.97 20.12 14.40
C LYS A 720 -11.65 19.13 15.36
N LEU A 721 -10.98 18.70 16.44
CA LEU A 721 -11.62 17.83 17.42
C LEU A 721 -12.73 18.57 18.17
N LYS A 722 -13.67 17.82 18.74
CA LYS A 722 -14.74 18.40 19.55
C LYS A 722 -14.22 18.77 20.96
N LYS A 723 -15.08 19.40 21.77
CA LYS A 723 -14.81 19.66 23.18
C LYS A 723 -14.73 18.37 24.01
N TYR A 724 -14.00 18.38 25.12
CA TYR A 724 -13.80 17.20 25.98
C TYR A 724 -15.11 16.52 26.41
N LYS A 725 -16.18 17.27 26.66
CA LYS A 725 -17.52 16.72 27.01
C LYS A 725 -18.11 15.72 26.02
N HIS A 726 -17.66 15.72 24.77
CA HIS A 726 -18.12 14.76 23.76
C HIS A 726 -17.36 13.42 23.81
N TYR A 727 -16.23 13.37 24.51
CA TYR A 727 -15.36 12.19 24.59
C TYR A 727 -15.32 11.59 25.98
N ILE A 728 -15.50 12.40 27.02
CA ILE A 728 -15.43 11.96 28.41
C ILE A 728 -16.67 11.16 28.80
N VAL A 729 -16.44 9.99 29.42
CA VAL A 729 -17.48 9.15 30.03
C VAL A 729 -17.46 9.40 31.54
N GLU A 730 -18.24 10.40 31.98
CA GLU A 730 -18.21 10.88 33.36
C GLU A 730 -18.57 9.80 34.40
N SER A 731 -19.42 8.84 34.03
CA SER A 731 -19.82 7.76 34.92
C SER A 731 -18.68 6.84 35.36
N GLN A 732 -17.53 6.90 34.67
CA GLN A 732 -16.34 6.10 34.95
C GLN A 732 -15.31 6.83 35.85
N LEU A 733 -15.51 8.12 36.16
CA LEU A 733 -14.61 8.89 37.02
C LEU A 733 -14.71 8.45 38.48
N ALA A 734 -13.56 8.26 39.14
CA ALA A 734 -13.49 8.06 40.59
C ALA A 734 -13.79 9.35 41.35
N SER A 735 -13.24 10.46 40.87
CA SER A 735 -13.41 11.81 41.39
C SER A 735 -13.27 12.83 40.27
N TYR A 736 -13.99 13.93 40.40
CA TYR A 736 -13.82 15.10 39.55
C TYR A 736 -12.56 15.88 39.97
N PRO A 737 -11.86 16.55 39.05
CA PRO A 737 -10.87 17.56 39.42
C PRO A 737 -11.48 18.60 40.36
N GLU A 738 -10.74 18.99 41.40
CA GLU A 738 -11.23 19.90 42.45
C GLU A 738 -11.64 21.28 41.92
N GLN A 739 -11.01 21.73 40.82
CA GLN A 739 -11.26 23.00 40.14
C GLN A 739 -11.13 22.81 38.62
N GLY A 740 -11.78 23.68 37.84
CA GLY A 740 -11.57 23.75 36.38
C GLY A 740 -12.26 22.67 35.56
N TRP A 741 -13.09 21.81 36.17
CA TRP A 741 -13.74 20.70 35.48
C TRP A 741 -14.72 21.15 34.39
N GLU A 742 -15.62 22.07 34.72
CA GLU A 742 -16.60 22.61 33.76
C GLU A 742 -15.90 23.34 32.61
N GLU A 743 -14.84 24.09 32.91
CA GLU A 743 -14.02 24.76 31.91
C GLU A 743 -13.25 23.77 31.02
N LEU A 744 -12.77 22.65 31.59
CA LEU A 744 -12.12 21.58 30.85
C LEU A 744 -13.12 20.93 29.87
N LEU A 745 -14.33 20.62 30.32
CA LEU A 745 -15.39 20.03 29.49
C LEU A 745 -15.73 20.91 28.28
N GLU A 746 -15.64 22.23 28.43
CA GLU A 746 -15.85 23.21 27.36
C GLU A 746 -14.61 23.51 26.50
N THR A 747 -13.45 22.96 26.86
CA THR A 747 -12.20 23.10 26.11
C THR A 747 -12.14 22.10 24.95
N THR A 748 -11.60 22.54 23.80
CA THR A 748 -11.36 21.66 22.65
C THR A 748 -10.38 20.55 23.03
N LYS A 749 -10.77 19.29 22.80
CA LYS A 749 -9.93 18.13 23.11
C LYS A 749 -8.64 18.16 22.29
N ARG A 750 -7.52 17.81 22.91
CA ARG A 750 -6.23 17.72 22.24
C ARG A 750 -6.04 16.40 21.50
N MET A 751 -5.15 16.44 20.50
CA MET A 751 -4.60 15.23 19.90
C MET A 751 -3.39 14.77 20.69
N GLY A 752 -3.55 13.74 21.52
CA GLY A 752 -2.46 13.00 22.15
C GLY A 752 -2.00 11.80 21.29
N PRO A 753 -0.90 11.12 21.67
CA PRO A 753 -0.40 9.95 20.93
C PRO A 753 -1.44 8.84 20.78
N ALA A 754 -2.11 8.47 21.87
CA ALA A 754 -3.17 7.46 21.87
C ALA A 754 -4.31 7.79 20.89
N THR A 755 -4.85 9.01 20.96
CA THR A 755 -5.93 9.46 20.06
C THR A 755 -5.50 9.44 18.60
N HIS A 756 -4.25 9.82 18.30
CA HIS A 756 -3.74 9.84 16.93
C HIS A 756 -3.67 8.43 16.34
N VAL A 757 -3.16 7.46 17.10
CA VAL A 757 -3.10 6.07 16.63
C VAL A 757 -4.50 5.45 16.52
N GLY A 758 -5.42 5.80 17.43
CA GLY A 758 -6.84 5.44 17.30
C GLY A 758 -7.47 5.97 16.01
N LEU A 759 -7.16 7.22 15.62
CA LEU A 759 -7.58 7.78 14.33
C LEU A 759 -6.94 7.05 13.15
N ASN A 760 -5.64 6.76 13.19
CA ASN A 760 -4.96 6.03 12.13
C ASN A 760 -5.54 4.62 11.93
N ARG A 761 -5.94 3.95 13.02
CA ARG A 761 -6.65 2.66 12.95
C ARG A 761 -7.99 2.79 12.24
N ALA A 762 -8.79 3.80 12.58
CA ALA A 762 -10.07 4.04 11.90
C ALA A 762 -9.91 4.33 10.39
N LEU A 763 -8.88 5.10 10.01
CA LEU A 763 -8.56 5.35 8.59
C LEU A 763 -8.11 4.08 7.86
N LEU A 764 -7.36 3.22 8.55
CA LEU A 764 -6.93 1.94 8.03
C LEU A 764 -8.14 1.05 7.73
N ASP A 765 -9.03 0.86 8.71
CA ASP A 765 -10.23 0.03 8.57
C ASP A 765 -11.14 0.56 7.47
N PHE A 766 -11.32 1.88 7.39
CA PHE A 766 -12.06 2.51 6.30
C PHE A 766 -11.47 2.17 4.92
N SER A 767 -10.15 2.33 4.75
CA SER A 767 -9.50 2.08 3.46
C SER A 767 -9.46 0.61 3.08
N VAL A 768 -9.27 -0.30 4.04
CA VAL A 768 -9.27 -1.75 3.81
C VAL A 768 -10.66 -2.26 3.48
N VAL A 769 -11.69 -1.86 4.25
CA VAL A 769 -13.08 -2.30 4.03
C VAL A 769 -13.66 -1.73 2.73
N LEU A 770 -13.33 -0.49 2.35
CA LEU A 770 -13.75 0.05 1.05
C LEU A 770 -13.13 -0.68 -0.14
N ASN A 771 -11.96 -1.29 0.05
CA ASN A 771 -11.24 -2.02 -1.00
C ASN A 771 -11.66 -3.50 -1.12
N MET A 772 -12.46 -4.02 -0.18
CA MET A 772 -13.09 -5.35 -0.22
C MET A 772 -14.49 -5.27 -0.83
#